data_AF-A0A9D8GWN6-F1
#
_entry.id   AF-A0A9D8GWN6-F1
#
_cell.length_a   1.000
_cell.length_b   1.000
_cell.length_c   1.000
_cell.angle_alpha   90.00
_cell.angle_beta   90.00
_cell.angle_gamma   90.00
#
_symmetry.space_group_name_H-M   'P 1'
#
loop_
_entity.id
_entity.type
_entity.pdbx_description
1 polymer ?
#
loop_
_entity_poly.entity_id
_entity_poly.type
_entity_poly.pdbx_seq_one_letter_code
_entity_poly.pdbx_strand_id
1 'polypeptide(L)'
;MRWIAPTAKDTATTSLEKRLWDAADQFRANSGLKAQEYSSPILGLIFLRFAEVRFAVQRAKLDKAGASSRRGSRVDEPAAYHADNGLYLAPEARFDFLLTLPEAADIGAKVNAAMREVEKHNPTLAGVLPKTFNLVTGTLLNELLKKISEIPATLDFDAFGRIYEYFLGEFAMSEGQGGGEFYTLASIVQLLAQVIEPFHGRILDPACGSGGMFVQSARFVVEHQKNHAAELSICGVEKTDKTGRLCRLNLAVHVLEGDIRHGGNVNSYYDDPHAATGQFDFVLANPPFNVNAIDKERLKDMVGAGRRFPFGLPKTANANYLWIQIFCSSLNAKGRAGFVMAKSASDARSSEQELRQKLIEARAVDVMVAAGPNMFYTVTLPCTLWFRDRGKAKTQRADTVLFIDARHIYRQVDRAHRDLTLAQIGFIANLVRLYRGEAPDLTVGGAQTALKLAEVFGKKPANADVPGLCKAATLKEIEAQGWSLNPGRYVGVAPGEELSDEDFKAQLETLNEELETSTPRRGRWMDNVFVERLWRSLKYEEIRLRDYANALEARVGIGRWIDFHNRERGHMAFGDRTPGALWAAGAPIAQPPMRRRARPACGHVDNARALPSCPQAQQQQQKAARSSKSRNRVGDKPTRHRPWSHGWGPPQLPVRHPANLAIGAKDEAHRARRR
;
A
#
# COMPACT_ATOMS: atom_id res chain seq x y z
N MET A 1 -2.28 28.78 -3.54
CA MET A 1 -3.76 28.59 -3.34
C MET A 1 -3.95 27.41 -2.39
N ARG A 2 -4.76 27.56 -1.33
CA ARG A 2 -5.02 26.47 -0.37
C ARG A 2 -6.48 26.04 -0.40
N TRP A 3 -6.73 24.74 -0.45
CA TRP A 3 -8.06 24.15 -0.24
C TRP A 3 -7.94 22.96 0.69
N ILE A 4 -7.97 23.25 1.99
CA ILE A 4 -8.02 22.24 3.04
C ILE A 4 -9.49 22.04 3.40
N ALA A 5 -10.06 20.90 3.04
CA ALA A 5 -11.42 20.55 3.41
C ALA A 5 -11.48 20.09 4.88
N PRO A 6 -12.56 20.40 5.62
CA PRO A 6 -12.70 19.96 6.99
C PRO A 6 -12.72 18.42 7.08
N THR A 7 -12.15 17.87 8.16
CA THR A 7 -12.35 16.47 8.52
C THR A 7 -13.84 16.18 8.62
N ALA A 8 -14.31 15.09 8.04
CA ALA A 8 -15.74 14.78 8.06
C ALA A 8 -16.20 14.49 9.50
N LYS A 9 -17.30 15.14 9.90
CA LYS A 9 -18.13 14.63 11.01
C LYS A 9 -19.15 13.68 10.40
N ASP A 10 -18.69 12.44 10.19
CA ASP A 10 -19.44 11.38 9.53
C ASP A 10 -20.85 11.20 10.12
N THR A 11 -21.86 11.19 9.26
CA THR A 11 -23.26 10.97 9.63
C THR A 11 -23.93 10.05 8.60
N ALA A 12 -24.72 9.10 9.10
CA ALA A 12 -25.35 7.99 8.36
C ALA A 12 -24.38 6.90 7.86
N THR A 13 -23.89 6.93 6.60
CA THR A 13 -23.30 5.75 5.94
C THR A 13 -22.11 5.19 6.70
N THR A 14 -21.05 6.00 6.90
CA THR A 14 -19.80 5.63 7.59
C THR A 14 -20.01 5.04 8.99
N SER A 15 -21.20 5.17 9.59
CA SER A 15 -21.53 4.49 10.85
C SER A 15 -21.68 2.98 10.69
N LEU A 16 -21.98 2.44 9.51
CA LEU A 16 -22.08 0.98 9.29
C LEU A 16 -20.70 0.37 9.08
N GLU A 17 -19.93 0.87 8.11
CA GLU A 17 -18.57 0.40 7.83
C GLU A 17 -17.69 0.47 9.08
N LYS A 18 -17.68 1.63 9.76
CA LYS A 18 -16.92 1.83 10.98
C LYS A 18 -17.37 0.93 12.13
N ARG A 19 -18.69 0.73 12.33
CA ARG A 19 -19.21 -0.13 13.40
C ARG A 19 -18.92 -1.61 13.17
N LEU A 20 -18.91 -2.06 11.91
CA LEU A 20 -18.46 -3.39 11.53
C LEU A 20 -16.94 -3.54 11.75
N TRP A 21 -16.17 -2.51 11.41
CA TRP A 21 -14.72 -2.47 11.64
C TRP A 21 -14.34 -2.43 13.12
N ASP A 22 -14.97 -1.57 13.93
CA ASP A 22 -14.74 -1.48 15.38
C ASP A 22 -15.00 -2.85 16.05
N ALA A 23 -16.01 -3.60 15.59
CA ALA A 23 -16.25 -4.97 16.03
C ALA A 23 -15.15 -5.94 15.55
N ALA A 24 -14.75 -5.87 14.28
CA ALA A 24 -13.66 -6.65 13.71
C ALA A 24 -12.30 -6.41 14.39
N ASP A 25 -12.01 -5.17 14.81
CA ASP A 25 -10.76 -4.82 15.50
C ASP A 25 -10.77 -5.26 16.97
N GLN A 26 -11.92 -5.20 17.64
CA GLN A 26 -12.11 -5.84 18.95
C GLN A 26 -11.86 -7.36 18.87
N PHE A 27 -12.35 -8.02 17.81
CA PHE A 27 -12.06 -9.43 17.57
C PHE A 27 -10.58 -9.69 17.29
N ARG A 28 -9.89 -8.83 16.52
CA ARG A 28 -8.42 -8.90 16.35
C ARG A 28 -7.71 -8.87 17.68
N ALA A 29 -8.01 -7.89 18.54
CA ALA A 29 -7.37 -7.71 19.83
C ALA A 29 -7.46 -8.95 20.73
N ASN A 30 -8.57 -9.70 20.63
CA ASN A 30 -8.82 -10.90 21.42
C ASN A 30 -8.36 -12.22 20.76
N SER A 31 -7.93 -12.18 19.49
CA SER A 31 -7.61 -13.37 18.69
C SER A 31 -6.19 -13.92 18.85
N GLY A 32 -5.24 -13.09 19.27
CA GLY A 32 -3.80 -13.40 19.21
C GLY A 32 -3.18 -13.47 17.80
N LEU A 33 -3.97 -13.27 16.74
CA LEU A 33 -3.54 -13.31 15.34
C LEU A 33 -2.89 -12.00 14.90
N LYS A 34 -1.98 -12.08 13.91
CA LYS A 34 -1.42 -10.88 13.25
C LYS A 34 -2.41 -10.27 12.27
N ALA A 35 -2.15 -9.00 11.91
CA ALA A 35 -2.98 -8.25 10.95
C ALA A 35 -3.14 -8.97 9.58
N GLN A 36 -2.10 -9.68 9.14
CA GLN A 36 -2.13 -10.45 7.88
C GLN A 36 -2.87 -11.80 7.98
N GLU A 37 -3.12 -12.31 9.18
CA GLU A 37 -3.71 -13.61 9.44
C GLU A 37 -5.23 -13.50 9.65
N TYR A 38 -5.72 -12.40 10.23
CA TYR A 38 -7.16 -12.14 10.42
C TYR A 38 -7.84 -11.43 9.23
N SER A 39 -7.12 -10.63 8.43
CA SER A 39 -7.70 -9.85 7.33
C SER A 39 -8.33 -10.72 6.24
N SER A 40 -7.64 -11.80 5.83
CA SER A 40 -8.16 -12.70 4.78
C SER A 40 -9.42 -13.46 5.21
N PRO A 41 -9.52 -14.07 6.42
CA PRO A 41 -10.78 -14.59 6.96
C PRO A 41 -11.95 -13.59 6.93
N ILE A 42 -11.75 -12.35 7.38
CA ILE A 42 -12.82 -11.34 7.43
C ILE A 42 -13.31 -10.97 6.03
N LEU A 43 -12.41 -10.66 5.10
CA LEU A 43 -12.76 -10.36 3.71
C LEU A 43 -13.48 -11.55 3.04
N GLY A 44 -13.08 -12.78 3.36
CA GLY A 44 -13.77 -13.99 2.89
C GLY A 44 -15.21 -14.11 3.40
N LEU A 45 -15.49 -13.75 4.65
CA LEU A 45 -16.84 -13.78 5.21
C LEU A 45 -17.72 -12.62 4.70
N ILE A 46 -17.15 -11.43 4.51
CA ILE A 46 -17.85 -10.30 3.85
C ILE A 46 -18.24 -10.71 2.43
N PHE A 47 -17.31 -11.33 1.68
CA PHE A 47 -17.62 -11.90 0.37
C PHE A 47 -18.71 -12.97 0.44
N LEU A 48 -18.68 -13.89 1.41
CA LEU A 48 -19.68 -14.95 1.51
C LEU A 48 -21.09 -14.40 1.78
N ARG A 49 -21.20 -13.35 2.60
CA ARG A 49 -22.47 -12.64 2.82
C ARG A 49 -22.95 -11.92 1.56
N PHE A 50 -22.05 -11.25 0.83
CA PHE A 50 -22.36 -10.68 -0.48
C PHE A 50 -22.86 -11.74 -1.48
N ALA A 51 -22.17 -12.87 -1.56
CA ALA A 51 -22.51 -13.97 -2.46
C ALA A 51 -23.90 -14.55 -2.15
N GLU A 52 -24.26 -14.64 -0.87
CA GLU A 52 -25.60 -15.07 -0.45
C GLU A 52 -26.69 -14.08 -0.88
N VAL A 53 -26.49 -12.78 -0.69
CA VAL A 53 -27.45 -11.76 -1.11
C VAL A 53 -27.65 -11.81 -2.64
N ARG A 54 -26.57 -11.93 -3.42
CA ARG A 54 -26.67 -12.15 -4.89
C ARG A 54 -27.39 -13.44 -5.25
N PHE A 55 -27.05 -14.55 -4.60
CA PHE A 55 -27.67 -15.85 -4.83
C PHE A 55 -29.18 -15.80 -4.54
N ALA A 56 -29.60 -15.20 -3.43
CA ALA A 56 -31.01 -15.06 -3.06
C ALA A 56 -31.80 -14.23 -4.09
N VAL A 57 -31.25 -13.10 -4.55
CA VAL A 57 -31.86 -12.27 -5.60
C VAL A 57 -32.02 -13.05 -6.91
N GLN A 58 -30.99 -13.76 -7.36
CA GLN A 58 -31.06 -14.52 -8.61
C GLN A 58 -31.99 -15.74 -8.49
N ARG A 59 -31.95 -16.45 -7.34
CA ARG A 59 -32.84 -17.55 -7.02
C ARG A 59 -34.31 -17.12 -7.09
N ALA A 60 -34.67 -16.01 -6.45
CA ALA A 60 -36.04 -15.48 -6.48
C ALA A 60 -36.52 -15.09 -7.90
N LYS A 61 -35.61 -14.70 -8.82
CA LYS A 61 -35.94 -14.53 -10.24
C LYS A 61 -36.18 -15.87 -10.94
N LEU A 62 -35.32 -16.86 -10.69
CA LEU A 62 -35.42 -18.21 -11.27
C LEU A 62 -36.67 -18.96 -10.78
N ASP A 63 -37.06 -18.80 -9.50
CA ASP A 63 -38.31 -19.34 -8.94
C ASP A 63 -39.54 -18.77 -9.68
N LYS A 64 -39.60 -17.44 -9.84
CA LYS A 64 -40.68 -16.75 -10.59
C LYS A 64 -40.73 -17.16 -12.06
N ALA A 65 -39.57 -17.28 -12.71
CA ALA A 65 -39.47 -17.73 -14.10
C ALA A 65 -39.88 -19.20 -14.25
N GLY A 66 -39.49 -20.07 -13.31
CA GLY A 66 -39.85 -21.48 -13.25
C GLY A 66 -41.35 -21.71 -13.10
N ALA A 67 -41.99 -20.95 -12.20
CA ALA A 67 -43.45 -20.96 -12.03
C ALA A 67 -44.22 -20.52 -13.30
N SER A 68 -43.55 -19.79 -14.19
CA SER A 68 -44.12 -19.28 -15.46
C SER A 68 -43.78 -20.16 -16.67
N SER A 69 -43.01 -21.25 -16.50
CA SER A 69 -42.30 -21.94 -17.57
C SER A 69 -42.71 -23.41 -17.74
N ARG A 70 -43.00 -23.81 -18.98
CA ARG A 70 -43.18 -25.23 -19.37
C ARG A 70 -41.91 -26.10 -19.25
N ARG A 71 -40.73 -25.51 -18.97
CA ARG A 71 -39.45 -26.23 -18.84
C ARG A 71 -39.09 -26.66 -17.41
N GLY A 72 -39.93 -26.37 -16.41
CA GLY A 72 -39.66 -26.69 -15.01
C GLY A 72 -38.71 -25.71 -14.31
N SER A 73 -38.46 -25.95 -13.02
CA SER A 73 -37.58 -25.11 -12.21
C SER A 73 -36.11 -25.42 -12.48
N ARG A 74 -35.30 -24.37 -12.71
CA ARG A 74 -33.84 -24.45 -12.91
C ARG A 74 -33.05 -23.95 -11.68
N VAL A 75 -33.73 -23.84 -10.54
CA VAL A 75 -33.24 -23.18 -9.32
C VAL A 75 -32.08 -23.92 -8.66
N ASP A 76 -31.96 -25.23 -8.87
CA ASP A 76 -30.86 -26.04 -8.36
C ASP A 76 -29.77 -26.32 -9.41
N GLU A 77 -29.87 -25.75 -10.63
CA GLU A 77 -28.83 -25.82 -11.66
C GLU A 77 -27.80 -24.69 -11.47
N PRO A 78 -26.50 -24.96 -11.18
CA PRO A 78 -25.50 -23.91 -11.02
C PRO A 78 -25.36 -23.02 -12.27
N ALA A 79 -25.43 -23.63 -13.46
CA ALA A 79 -25.34 -22.94 -14.74
C ALA A 79 -26.46 -21.90 -14.98
N ALA A 80 -27.60 -21.99 -14.27
CA ALA A 80 -28.67 -21.00 -14.37
C ALA A 80 -28.34 -19.66 -13.66
N TYR A 81 -27.31 -19.63 -12.81
CA TYR A 81 -26.89 -18.44 -12.08
C TYR A 81 -25.80 -17.65 -12.82
N HIS A 82 -24.96 -18.32 -13.60
CA HIS A 82 -23.75 -17.71 -14.18
C HIS A 82 -24.00 -16.70 -15.31
N ALA A 83 -25.23 -16.61 -15.85
CA ALA A 83 -25.53 -15.79 -17.03
C ALA A 83 -25.34 -14.27 -16.83
N ASP A 84 -25.39 -13.78 -15.58
CA ASP A 84 -25.18 -12.37 -15.19
C ASP A 84 -24.04 -12.25 -14.14
N ASN A 85 -22.91 -12.93 -14.36
CA ASN A 85 -21.81 -13.13 -13.40
C ASN A 85 -22.28 -13.70 -12.04
N GLY A 86 -23.47 -14.32 -12.00
CA GLY A 86 -24.16 -14.71 -10.76
C GLY A 86 -23.53 -15.92 -10.10
N LEU A 87 -23.58 -15.96 -8.77
CA LEU A 87 -22.94 -16.98 -7.97
C LEU A 87 -23.96 -18.04 -7.53
N TYR A 88 -23.61 -19.32 -7.69
CA TYR A 88 -24.38 -20.44 -7.13
C TYR A 88 -23.86 -20.82 -5.73
N LEU A 89 -24.79 -21.02 -4.77
CA LEU A 89 -24.47 -21.50 -3.43
C LEU A 89 -25.25 -22.77 -3.08
N ALA A 90 -24.50 -23.87 -2.89
CA ALA A 90 -25.00 -25.09 -2.26
C ALA A 90 -25.56 -24.80 -0.85
N PRO A 91 -26.55 -25.57 -0.34
CA PRO A 91 -27.17 -25.32 0.97
C PRO A 91 -26.17 -25.16 2.12
N GLU A 92 -25.14 -26.01 2.15
CA GLU A 92 -24.09 -26.07 3.18
C GLU A 92 -23.08 -24.92 3.06
N ALA A 93 -23.10 -24.19 1.94
CA ALA A 93 -22.24 -23.05 1.65
C ALA A 93 -22.95 -21.70 1.84
N ARG A 94 -24.21 -21.68 2.29
CA ARG A 94 -24.96 -20.45 2.59
C ARG A 94 -24.51 -19.87 3.94
N PHE A 95 -24.42 -18.55 4.02
CA PHE A 95 -23.99 -17.84 5.22
C PHE A 95 -25.02 -18.04 6.35
N ASP A 96 -26.31 -17.97 6.04
CA ASP A 96 -27.40 -18.24 6.99
C ASP A 96 -27.37 -19.68 7.52
N PHE A 97 -26.96 -20.68 6.72
CA PHE A 97 -26.77 -22.05 7.22
C PHE A 97 -25.65 -22.11 8.26
N LEU A 98 -24.51 -21.44 8.00
CA LEU A 98 -23.38 -21.39 8.91
C LEU A 98 -23.73 -20.70 10.25
N LEU A 99 -24.62 -19.70 10.23
CA LEU A 99 -25.15 -19.06 11.45
C LEU A 99 -26.00 -20.00 12.32
N THR A 100 -26.63 -21.03 11.76
CA THR A 100 -27.46 -21.99 12.51
C THR A 100 -26.68 -23.13 13.16
N LEU A 101 -25.37 -23.23 12.91
CA LEU A 101 -24.54 -24.32 13.44
C LEU A 101 -24.36 -24.18 14.97
N PRO A 102 -24.41 -25.29 15.73
CA PRO A 102 -24.15 -25.27 17.17
C PRO A 102 -22.73 -24.81 17.48
N GLU A 103 -22.52 -24.09 18.58
CA GLU A 103 -21.18 -23.61 18.99
C GLU A 103 -20.18 -24.75 19.27
N ALA A 104 -20.68 -25.94 19.63
CA ALA A 104 -19.87 -27.16 19.79
C ALA A 104 -19.44 -27.82 18.46
N ALA A 105 -19.90 -27.33 17.31
CA ALA A 105 -19.43 -27.80 16.01
C ALA A 105 -18.07 -27.16 15.66
N ASP A 106 -17.24 -27.88 14.88
CA ASP A 106 -16.04 -27.29 14.28
C ASP A 106 -16.43 -26.30 13.16
N ILE A 107 -16.81 -25.09 13.58
CA ILE A 107 -17.25 -24.01 12.71
C ILE A 107 -16.14 -23.60 11.74
N GLY A 108 -14.87 -23.65 12.16
CA GLY A 108 -13.72 -23.40 11.28
C GLY A 108 -13.67 -24.37 10.10
N ALA A 109 -13.81 -25.67 10.37
CA ALA A 109 -13.85 -26.69 9.33
C ALA A 109 -15.09 -26.56 8.44
N LYS A 110 -16.25 -26.15 9.00
CA LYS A 110 -17.49 -25.93 8.25
C LYS A 110 -17.41 -24.72 7.32
N VAL A 111 -16.90 -23.57 7.76
CA VAL A 111 -16.65 -22.41 6.89
C VAL A 111 -15.61 -22.77 5.82
N ASN A 112 -14.54 -23.50 6.18
CA ASN A 112 -13.57 -24.01 5.22
C ASN A 112 -14.19 -24.96 4.17
N ALA A 113 -15.22 -25.75 4.53
CA ALA A 113 -15.94 -26.60 3.59
C ALA A 113 -16.85 -25.78 2.68
N ALA A 114 -17.61 -24.82 3.24
CA ALA A 114 -18.43 -23.87 2.49
C ALA A 114 -17.61 -23.16 1.39
N MET A 115 -16.45 -22.60 1.73
CA MET A 115 -15.57 -21.92 0.76
C MET A 115 -15.11 -22.84 -0.39
N ARG A 116 -14.90 -24.14 -0.13
CA ARG A 116 -14.55 -25.10 -1.19
C ARG A 116 -15.74 -25.40 -2.10
N GLU A 117 -16.94 -25.52 -1.55
CA GLU A 117 -18.16 -25.73 -2.34
C GLU A 117 -18.52 -24.51 -3.19
N VAL A 118 -18.29 -23.28 -2.69
CA VAL A 118 -18.40 -22.07 -3.52
C VAL A 118 -17.43 -22.12 -4.71
N GLU A 119 -16.14 -22.41 -4.50
CA GLU A 119 -15.16 -22.48 -5.60
C GLU A 119 -15.49 -23.59 -6.63
N LYS A 120 -15.95 -24.74 -6.15
CA LYS A 120 -16.32 -25.90 -6.97
C LYS A 120 -17.46 -25.58 -7.94
N HIS A 121 -18.43 -24.77 -7.53
CA HIS A 121 -19.57 -24.39 -8.35
C HIS A 121 -19.35 -23.11 -9.17
N ASN A 122 -18.38 -22.27 -8.79
CA ASN A 122 -18.12 -20.97 -9.43
C ASN A 122 -16.66 -20.92 -9.94
N PRO A 123 -16.36 -21.41 -11.16
CA PRO A 123 -14.98 -21.61 -11.65
C PRO A 123 -14.11 -20.34 -11.65
N THR A 124 -14.70 -19.17 -11.81
CA THR A 124 -14.02 -17.87 -11.78
C THR A 124 -13.42 -17.55 -10.40
N LEU A 125 -13.85 -18.23 -9.34
CA LEU A 125 -13.34 -18.13 -7.97
C LEU A 125 -12.39 -19.27 -7.58
N ALA A 126 -12.08 -20.22 -8.47
CA ALA A 126 -11.25 -21.38 -8.13
C ALA A 126 -9.89 -20.98 -7.52
N GLY A 127 -9.63 -21.45 -6.30
CA GLY A 127 -8.43 -21.14 -5.51
C GLY A 127 -8.40 -19.76 -4.85
N VAL A 128 -9.38 -18.88 -5.07
CA VAL A 128 -9.40 -17.49 -4.59
C VAL A 128 -9.78 -17.38 -3.11
N LEU A 129 -10.76 -18.16 -2.65
CA LEU A 129 -11.35 -18.01 -1.32
C LEU A 129 -10.43 -18.53 -0.20
N PRO A 130 -10.37 -17.83 0.95
CA PRO A 130 -9.56 -18.24 2.09
C PRO A 130 -10.08 -19.55 2.70
N LYS A 131 -9.14 -20.40 3.16
CA LYS A 131 -9.42 -21.73 3.74
C LYS A 131 -8.65 -21.96 5.03
N THR A 132 -8.47 -20.88 5.80
CA THR A 132 -7.66 -20.83 7.04
C THR A 132 -8.50 -20.54 8.28
N PHE A 133 -9.82 -20.77 8.23
CA PHE A 133 -10.74 -20.44 9.32
C PHE A 133 -10.49 -21.22 10.62
N ASN A 134 -9.82 -22.38 10.55
CA ASN A 134 -9.35 -23.14 11.72
C ASN A 134 -8.30 -22.41 12.58
N LEU A 135 -7.72 -21.30 12.11
CA LEU A 135 -6.81 -20.44 12.90
C LEU A 135 -7.58 -19.49 13.83
N VAL A 136 -8.88 -19.33 13.63
CA VAL A 136 -9.78 -18.49 14.45
C VAL A 136 -10.49 -19.41 15.45
N THR A 137 -10.62 -18.99 16.71
CA THR A 137 -11.34 -19.78 17.72
C THR A 137 -12.84 -19.85 17.40
N GLY A 138 -13.50 -20.95 17.75
CA GLY A 138 -14.90 -21.19 17.37
C GLY A 138 -15.87 -20.10 17.84
N THR A 139 -15.78 -19.70 19.11
CA THR A 139 -16.56 -18.59 19.68
C THR A 139 -16.33 -17.28 18.92
N LEU A 140 -15.08 -16.93 18.63
CA LEU A 140 -14.72 -15.71 17.90
C LEU A 140 -15.25 -15.72 16.45
N LEU A 141 -15.19 -16.87 15.78
CA LEU A 141 -15.74 -17.05 14.43
C LEU A 141 -17.27 -16.96 14.43
N ASN A 142 -17.94 -17.49 15.45
CA ASN A 142 -19.39 -17.35 15.63
C ASN A 142 -19.81 -15.89 15.89
N GLU A 143 -19.05 -15.15 16.70
CA GLU A 143 -19.31 -13.72 16.93
C GLU A 143 -19.08 -12.89 15.66
N LEU A 144 -18.01 -13.17 14.92
CA LEU A 144 -17.71 -12.52 13.65
C LEU A 144 -18.78 -12.79 12.58
N LEU A 145 -19.26 -14.04 12.47
CA LEU A 145 -20.39 -14.40 11.60
C LEU A 145 -21.65 -13.62 11.99
N LYS A 146 -21.99 -13.56 13.29
CA LYS A 146 -23.12 -12.75 13.79
C LYS A 146 -22.96 -11.27 13.44
N LYS A 147 -21.76 -10.69 13.55
CA LYS A 147 -21.51 -9.29 13.17
C LYS A 147 -21.63 -9.03 11.67
N ILE A 148 -21.13 -9.92 10.83
CA ILE A 148 -21.27 -9.80 9.37
C ILE A 148 -22.74 -10.03 8.94
N SER A 149 -23.54 -10.79 9.71
CA SER A 149 -24.99 -10.92 9.48
C SER A 149 -25.76 -9.60 9.63
N GLU A 150 -25.23 -8.63 10.38
CA GLU A 150 -25.82 -7.30 10.55
C GLU A 150 -25.75 -6.45 9.27
N ILE A 151 -25.03 -6.89 8.23
CA ILE A 151 -25.10 -6.30 6.89
C ILE A 151 -26.48 -6.66 6.28
N PRO A 152 -27.33 -5.66 5.94
CA PRO A 152 -28.69 -5.92 5.46
C PRO A 152 -28.70 -6.70 4.15
N ALA A 153 -29.59 -7.70 4.03
CA ALA A 153 -29.80 -8.42 2.77
C ALA A 153 -30.51 -7.56 1.69
N THR A 154 -31.05 -6.40 2.07
CA THR A 154 -31.65 -5.39 1.17
C THR A 154 -30.64 -4.38 0.64
N LEU A 155 -29.38 -4.46 1.06
CA LEU A 155 -28.34 -3.52 0.70
C LEU A 155 -27.95 -3.70 -0.79
N ASP A 156 -27.74 -2.59 -1.51
CA ASP A 156 -27.29 -2.63 -2.90
C ASP A 156 -25.87 -3.21 -3.04
N PHE A 157 -25.56 -3.76 -4.23
CA PHE A 157 -24.27 -4.40 -4.47
C PHE A 157 -23.11 -3.39 -4.41
N ASP A 158 -23.35 -2.12 -4.78
CA ASP A 158 -22.35 -1.06 -4.71
C ASP A 158 -21.93 -0.78 -3.25
N ALA A 159 -22.85 -0.88 -2.30
CA ALA A 159 -22.57 -0.73 -0.87
C ALA A 159 -21.78 -1.91 -0.30
N PHE A 160 -22.03 -3.14 -0.76
CA PHE A 160 -21.16 -4.28 -0.44
C PHE A 160 -19.73 -4.04 -0.94
N GLY A 161 -19.58 -3.50 -2.15
CA GLY A 161 -18.31 -3.00 -2.67
C GLY A 161 -17.66 -1.96 -1.75
N ARG A 162 -18.40 -0.91 -1.37
CA ARG A 162 -17.90 0.14 -0.44
C ARG A 162 -17.46 -0.42 0.91
N ILE A 163 -18.22 -1.36 1.51
CA ILE A 163 -17.82 -2.04 2.75
C ILE A 163 -16.52 -2.81 2.53
N TYR A 164 -16.39 -3.55 1.42
CA TYR A 164 -15.21 -4.35 1.13
C TYR A 164 -13.96 -3.48 0.86
N GLU A 165 -14.09 -2.40 0.10
CA GLU A 165 -13.02 -1.41 -0.11
C GLU A 165 -12.63 -0.69 1.19
N TYR A 166 -13.59 -0.36 2.07
CA TYR A 166 -13.32 0.22 3.38
C TYR A 166 -12.48 -0.72 4.25
N PHE A 167 -12.88 -2.00 4.35
CA PHE A 167 -12.11 -3.00 5.08
C PHE A 167 -10.71 -3.20 4.47
N LEU A 168 -10.55 -3.24 3.14
CA LEU A 168 -9.24 -3.27 2.48
C LEU A 168 -8.37 -2.06 2.88
N GLY A 169 -8.95 -0.86 2.91
CA GLY A 169 -8.26 0.37 3.33
C GLY A 169 -7.79 0.32 4.79
N GLU A 170 -8.68 -0.04 5.71
CA GLU A 170 -8.37 -0.15 7.15
C GLU A 170 -7.35 -1.28 7.44
N PHE A 171 -7.42 -2.42 6.74
CA PHE A 171 -6.37 -3.44 6.81
C PHE A 171 -5.02 -2.88 6.32
N ALA A 172 -4.99 -2.14 5.20
CA ALA A 172 -3.78 -1.52 4.70
C ALA A 172 -3.21 -0.44 5.64
N MET A 173 -4.07 0.30 6.37
CA MET A 173 -3.66 1.22 7.44
C MET A 173 -3.04 0.47 8.62
N SER A 174 -3.73 -0.58 9.12
CA SER A 174 -3.29 -1.34 10.30
C SER A 174 -2.01 -2.16 10.07
N GLU A 175 -1.73 -2.60 8.85
CA GLU A 175 -0.50 -3.31 8.50
C GLU A 175 0.75 -2.39 8.39
N GLY A 176 0.56 -1.07 8.40
CA GLY A 176 1.66 -0.10 8.29
C GLY A 176 2.48 -0.31 7.01
N GLN A 177 3.81 -0.11 7.05
CA GLN A 177 4.67 -0.08 5.86
C GLN A 177 4.51 -1.25 4.85
N GLY A 178 4.02 -2.42 5.26
CA GLY A 178 3.76 -3.55 4.36
C GLY A 178 2.40 -3.55 3.64
N GLY A 179 1.36 -2.87 4.15
CA GLY A 179 -0.01 -2.99 3.60
C GLY A 179 -0.25 -2.21 2.30
N GLY A 180 0.37 -1.05 2.18
CA GLY A 180 0.19 -0.09 1.08
C GLY A 180 1.15 -0.28 -0.09
N GLU A 181 2.01 -1.32 -0.06
CA GLU A 181 2.60 -1.85 -1.30
C GLU A 181 1.52 -2.53 -2.18
N PHE A 182 0.35 -2.85 -1.61
CA PHE A 182 -0.72 -3.62 -2.26
C PHE A 182 -2.07 -2.89 -2.36
N TYR A 183 -2.21 -1.72 -1.73
CA TYR A 183 -3.44 -0.92 -1.72
C TYR A 183 -3.14 0.57 -1.99
N THR A 184 -3.93 1.17 -2.88
CA THR A 184 -3.85 2.58 -3.24
C THR A 184 -5.14 3.27 -2.82
N LEU A 185 -5.05 4.47 -2.22
CA LEU A 185 -6.25 5.20 -1.77
C LEU A 185 -7.25 5.39 -2.91
N ALA A 186 -8.52 5.03 -2.66
CA ALA A 186 -9.62 5.21 -3.61
C ALA A 186 -9.67 6.65 -4.18
N SER A 187 -9.38 7.67 -3.37
CA SER A 187 -9.35 9.07 -3.82
C SER A 187 -8.26 9.39 -4.84
N ILE A 188 -7.08 8.75 -4.74
CA ILE A 188 -6.00 8.88 -5.72
C ILE A 188 -6.37 8.11 -6.99
N VAL A 189 -6.90 6.89 -6.85
CA VAL A 189 -7.31 6.07 -7.99
C VAL A 189 -8.44 6.74 -8.78
N GLN A 190 -9.44 7.29 -8.10
CA GLN A 190 -10.52 8.06 -8.73
C GLN A 190 -9.97 9.25 -9.51
N LEU A 191 -9.01 10.00 -8.96
CA LEU A 191 -8.34 11.08 -9.71
C LEU A 191 -7.60 10.56 -10.94
N LEU A 192 -6.95 9.40 -10.89
CA LEU A 192 -6.35 8.79 -12.08
C LEU A 192 -7.40 8.45 -13.15
N ALA A 193 -8.50 7.80 -12.76
CA ALA A 193 -9.59 7.43 -13.66
C ALA A 193 -10.28 8.64 -14.29
N GLN A 194 -10.60 9.68 -13.50
CA GLN A 194 -11.23 10.92 -13.96
C GLN A 194 -10.37 11.73 -14.94
N VAL A 195 -9.04 11.55 -14.93
CA VAL A 195 -8.12 12.27 -15.83
C VAL A 195 -7.82 11.50 -17.13
N ILE A 196 -7.82 10.17 -17.11
CA ILE A 196 -7.62 9.37 -18.33
C ILE A 196 -8.92 9.04 -19.06
N GLU A 197 -10.04 8.99 -18.33
CA GLU A 197 -11.40 8.73 -18.79
C GLU A 197 -11.57 7.35 -19.46
N PRO A 198 -11.47 6.24 -18.70
CA PRO A 198 -11.51 4.87 -19.23
C PRO A 198 -12.94 4.44 -19.59
N PHE A 199 -13.53 5.06 -20.61
CA PHE A 199 -14.93 4.83 -20.99
C PHE A 199 -15.21 3.43 -21.57
N HIS A 200 -14.28 2.89 -22.39
CA HIS A 200 -14.40 1.60 -23.06
C HIS A 200 -13.03 1.15 -23.60
N GLY A 201 -12.82 -0.16 -23.77
CA GLY A 201 -11.59 -0.74 -24.33
C GLY A 201 -10.82 -1.60 -23.33
N ARG A 202 -9.53 -1.84 -23.62
CA ARG A 202 -8.66 -2.69 -22.80
C ARG A 202 -7.93 -1.87 -21.74
N ILE A 203 -8.04 -2.28 -20.48
CA ILE A 203 -7.38 -1.66 -19.32
C ILE A 203 -6.35 -2.64 -18.71
N LEU A 204 -5.13 -2.14 -18.46
CA LEU A 204 -4.04 -2.88 -17.83
C LEU A 204 -3.60 -2.22 -16.53
N ASP A 205 -3.41 -3.04 -15.49
CA ASP A 205 -2.49 -2.71 -14.38
C ASP A 205 -1.44 -3.83 -14.25
N PRO A 206 -0.16 -3.58 -14.57
CA PRO A 206 0.89 -4.60 -14.50
C PRO A 206 1.49 -4.73 -13.08
N ALA A 207 0.93 -4.08 -12.07
CA ALA A 207 1.27 -4.21 -10.65
C ALA A 207 -0.02 -4.10 -9.81
N CYS A 208 -1.04 -4.90 -10.14
CA CYS A 208 -2.43 -4.59 -9.82
C CYS A 208 -2.83 -4.65 -8.33
N GLY A 209 -1.98 -5.19 -7.46
CA GLY A 209 -2.23 -5.25 -6.03
C GLY A 209 -3.61 -5.84 -5.71
N SER A 210 -4.38 -5.15 -4.87
CA SER A 210 -5.76 -5.50 -4.50
C SER A 210 -6.84 -5.15 -5.54
N GLY A 211 -6.48 -4.69 -6.75
CA GLY A 211 -7.41 -4.45 -7.86
C GLY A 211 -8.20 -3.13 -7.82
N GLY A 212 -7.90 -2.23 -6.87
CA GLY A 212 -8.62 -0.95 -6.72
C GLY A 212 -8.60 -0.08 -7.99
N MET A 213 -7.53 -0.14 -8.79
CA MET A 213 -7.45 0.55 -10.11
C MET A 213 -8.59 0.16 -11.05
N PHE A 214 -8.97 -1.11 -11.07
CA PHE A 214 -10.05 -1.62 -11.92
C PHE A 214 -11.43 -1.27 -11.36
N VAL A 215 -11.61 -1.42 -10.04
CA VAL A 215 -12.87 -1.10 -9.36
C VAL A 215 -13.28 0.35 -9.59
N GLN A 216 -12.37 1.30 -9.38
CA GLN A 216 -12.66 2.72 -9.57
C GLN A 216 -12.76 3.11 -11.06
N SER A 217 -12.12 2.36 -11.97
CA SER A 217 -12.31 2.53 -13.42
C SER A 217 -13.70 2.07 -13.88
N ALA A 218 -14.18 0.92 -13.39
CA ALA A 218 -15.56 0.49 -13.64
C ALA A 218 -16.58 1.45 -13.04
N ARG A 219 -16.32 1.95 -11.82
CA ARG A 219 -17.12 2.99 -11.17
C ARG A 219 -17.21 4.26 -12.00
N PHE A 220 -16.09 4.73 -12.57
CA PHE A 220 -16.08 5.87 -13.50
C PHE A 220 -17.06 5.65 -14.67
N VAL A 221 -17.08 4.45 -15.26
CA VAL A 221 -17.99 4.13 -16.38
C VAL A 221 -19.46 4.18 -15.95
N VAL A 222 -19.79 3.66 -14.75
CA VAL A 222 -21.15 3.71 -14.17
C VAL A 222 -21.59 5.15 -13.86
N GLU A 223 -20.73 5.95 -13.21
CA GLU A 223 -21.02 7.34 -12.87
C GLU A 223 -21.33 8.19 -14.11
N HIS A 224 -20.70 7.89 -15.25
CA HIS A 224 -20.97 8.51 -16.56
C HIS A 224 -21.99 7.75 -17.42
N GLN A 225 -22.90 7.00 -16.79
CA GLN A 225 -24.09 6.38 -17.38
C GLN A 225 -23.81 5.35 -18.48
N LYS A 226 -22.71 4.59 -18.36
CA LYS A 226 -22.36 3.47 -19.26
C LYS A 226 -22.29 2.14 -18.52
N ASN A 227 -22.38 1.03 -19.27
CA ASN A 227 -22.38 -0.32 -18.69
C ASN A 227 -20.95 -0.89 -18.59
N HIS A 228 -20.32 -0.76 -17.42
CA HIS A 228 -18.92 -1.17 -17.20
C HIS A 228 -18.58 -2.60 -17.68
N ALA A 229 -19.48 -3.57 -17.53
CA ALA A 229 -19.21 -4.97 -17.84
C ALA A 229 -19.17 -5.26 -19.35
N ALA A 230 -19.79 -4.42 -20.17
CA ALA A 230 -19.71 -4.50 -21.64
C ALA A 230 -18.56 -3.68 -22.21
N GLU A 231 -18.05 -2.70 -21.45
CA GLU A 231 -17.19 -1.64 -21.96
C GLU A 231 -15.69 -1.89 -21.65
N LEU A 232 -15.34 -2.48 -20.50
CA LEU A 232 -13.94 -2.63 -20.07
C LEU A 232 -13.45 -4.08 -20.02
N SER A 233 -12.39 -4.37 -20.80
CA SER A 233 -11.64 -5.63 -20.74
C SER A 233 -10.45 -5.48 -19.79
N ILE A 234 -10.58 -6.06 -18.59
CA ILE A 234 -9.60 -5.96 -17.50
C ILE A 234 -8.49 -7.01 -17.65
N CYS A 235 -7.23 -6.55 -17.66
CA CYS A 235 -6.03 -7.38 -17.53
C CYS A 235 -5.18 -6.89 -16.36
N GLY A 236 -4.71 -7.81 -15.50
CA GLY A 236 -3.85 -7.48 -14.36
C GLY A 236 -2.65 -8.42 -14.21
N VAL A 237 -1.58 -7.93 -13.58
CA VAL A 237 -0.45 -8.77 -13.15
C VAL A 237 -0.08 -8.44 -11.71
N GLU A 238 0.00 -9.47 -10.86
CA GLU A 238 0.41 -9.33 -9.45
C GLU A 238 1.39 -10.45 -9.05
N LYS A 239 2.60 -10.08 -8.63
CA LYS A 239 3.66 -11.03 -8.28
C LYS A 239 3.28 -11.96 -7.12
N THR A 240 2.50 -11.46 -6.16
CA THR A 240 2.20 -12.11 -4.89
C THR A 240 0.86 -12.83 -4.95
N ASP A 241 0.88 -14.16 -4.87
CA ASP A 241 -0.34 -14.97 -5.02
C ASP A 241 -1.47 -14.59 -4.05
N LYS A 242 -1.15 -14.31 -2.77
CA LYS A 242 -2.13 -13.84 -1.77
C LYS A 242 -2.83 -12.55 -2.25
N THR A 243 -2.06 -11.60 -2.75
CA THR A 243 -2.56 -10.30 -3.22
C THR A 243 -3.37 -10.44 -4.50
N GLY A 244 -2.95 -11.30 -5.43
CA GLY A 244 -3.71 -11.61 -6.65
C GLY A 244 -5.07 -12.27 -6.37
N ARG A 245 -5.17 -13.10 -5.33
CA ARG A 245 -6.47 -13.61 -4.84
C ARG A 245 -7.34 -12.48 -4.28
N LEU A 246 -6.77 -11.55 -3.50
CA LEU A 246 -7.50 -10.37 -3.03
C LEU A 246 -8.01 -9.50 -4.19
N CYS A 247 -7.22 -9.33 -5.26
CA CYS A 247 -7.63 -8.66 -6.50
C CYS A 247 -8.87 -9.31 -7.10
N ARG A 248 -8.83 -10.62 -7.35
CA ARG A 248 -9.94 -11.39 -7.93
C ARG A 248 -11.18 -11.39 -7.04
N LEU A 249 -11.01 -11.44 -5.72
CA LEU A 249 -12.11 -11.35 -4.77
C LEU A 249 -12.75 -9.95 -4.78
N ASN A 250 -11.94 -8.90 -4.85
CA ASN A 250 -12.41 -7.51 -4.97
C ASN A 250 -13.22 -7.30 -6.25
N LEU A 251 -12.68 -7.73 -7.40
CA LEU A 251 -13.40 -7.71 -8.67
C LEU A 251 -14.77 -8.42 -8.56
N ALA A 252 -14.80 -9.61 -7.97
CA ALA A 252 -16.05 -10.38 -7.81
C ALA A 252 -17.10 -9.70 -6.90
N VAL A 253 -16.68 -8.97 -5.84
CA VAL A 253 -17.60 -8.14 -5.03
C VAL A 253 -18.21 -7.01 -5.86
N HIS A 254 -17.41 -6.39 -6.73
CA HIS A 254 -17.87 -5.34 -7.64
C HIS A 254 -18.51 -5.88 -8.94
N VAL A 255 -18.79 -7.19 -9.02
CA VAL A 255 -19.40 -7.88 -10.18
C VAL A 255 -18.55 -7.80 -11.47
N LEU A 256 -17.25 -7.51 -11.32
CA LEU A 256 -16.27 -7.42 -12.39
C LEU A 256 -15.58 -8.77 -12.64
N GLU A 257 -15.18 -9.00 -13.89
CA GLU A 257 -14.28 -10.09 -14.29
C GLU A 257 -13.04 -9.52 -14.98
N GLY A 258 -11.93 -10.26 -14.94
CA GLY A 258 -10.68 -9.84 -15.56
C GLY A 258 -9.62 -10.94 -15.58
N ASP A 259 -8.71 -10.87 -16.57
CA ASP A 259 -7.57 -11.78 -16.67
C ASP A 259 -6.44 -11.31 -15.73
N ILE A 260 -6.49 -11.79 -14.48
CA ILE A 260 -5.51 -11.47 -13.44
C ILE A 260 -4.46 -12.58 -13.37
N ARG A 261 -3.24 -12.27 -13.80
CA ARG A 261 -2.08 -13.18 -13.78
C ARG A 261 -1.33 -13.00 -12.48
N HIS A 262 -1.42 -13.98 -11.58
CA HIS A 262 -0.84 -13.87 -10.24
C HIS A 262 -0.05 -15.09 -9.77
N GLY A 263 0.93 -14.85 -8.89
CA GLY A 263 1.76 -15.89 -8.32
C GLY A 263 2.65 -16.59 -9.35
N GLY A 264 3.03 -17.85 -9.11
CA GLY A 264 3.73 -18.66 -10.13
C GLY A 264 5.07 -18.11 -10.63
N ASN A 265 5.73 -17.24 -9.85
CA ASN A 265 6.92 -16.44 -10.22
C ASN A 265 6.70 -15.34 -11.29
N VAL A 266 5.46 -15.03 -11.68
CA VAL A 266 5.17 -13.95 -12.64
C VAL A 266 5.67 -12.61 -12.10
N ASN A 267 6.38 -11.86 -12.94
CA ASN A 267 6.93 -10.56 -12.57
C ASN A 267 7.05 -9.67 -13.81
N SER A 268 6.25 -8.62 -13.86
CA SER A 268 6.10 -7.73 -15.01
C SER A 268 7.38 -7.07 -15.51
N TYR A 269 8.46 -7.00 -14.73
CA TYR A 269 9.77 -6.59 -15.25
C TYR A 269 10.29 -7.55 -16.33
N TYR A 270 10.14 -8.86 -16.12
CA TYR A 270 10.71 -9.91 -16.97
C TYR A 270 9.66 -10.59 -17.85
N ASP A 271 8.44 -10.69 -17.37
CA ASP A 271 7.36 -11.45 -18.01
C ASP A 271 6.34 -10.49 -18.63
N ASP A 272 5.74 -10.89 -19.76
CA ASP A 272 4.66 -10.17 -20.43
C ASP A 272 3.48 -11.11 -20.72
N PRO A 273 2.76 -11.58 -19.68
CA PRO A 273 1.77 -12.64 -19.81
C PRO A 273 0.52 -12.22 -20.62
N HIS A 274 0.35 -10.92 -20.88
CA HIS A 274 -0.72 -10.32 -21.67
C HIS A 274 -0.27 -9.86 -23.07
N ALA A 275 0.99 -10.10 -23.43
CA ALA A 275 1.64 -9.59 -24.65
C ALA A 275 1.38 -8.07 -24.86
N ALA A 276 1.53 -7.29 -23.78
CA ALA A 276 0.89 -5.99 -23.62
C ALA A 276 1.37 -4.89 -24.57
N THR A 277 2.55 -5.04 -25.19
CA THR A 277 3.18 -3.99 -26.00
C THR A 277 2.29 -3.53 -27.16
N GLY A 278 1.83 -2.28 -27.09
CA GLY A 278 0.96 -1.63 -28.07
C GLY A 278 -0.52 -2.06 -28.05
N GLN A 279 -0.96 -2.81 -27.04
CA GLN A 279 -2.25 -3.52 -27.03
C GLN A 279 -3.37 -2.85 -26.24
N PHE A 280 -3.06 -1.93 -25.32
CA PHE A 280 -4.02 -1.41 -24.34
C PHE A 280 -4.45 0.03 -24.63
N ASP A 281 -5.72 0.33 -24.36
CA ASP A 281 -6.28 1.68 -24.44
C ASP A 281 -5.95 2.47 -23.17
N PHE A 282 -5.97 1.80 -22.02
CA PHE A 282 -5.72 2.41 -20.72
C PHE A 282 -4.68 1.62 -19.90
N VAL A 283 -3.81 2.35 -19.22
CA VAL A 283 -2.93 1.81 -18.17
C VAL A 283 -3.11 2.63 -16.90
N LEU A 284 -3.47 1.98 -15.79
CA LEU A 284 -3.46 2.56 -14.46
C LEU A 284 -2.53 1.74 -13.58
N ALA A 285 -1.73 2.38 -12.74
CA ALA A 285 -0.79 1.67 -11.88
C ALA A 285 -0.33 2.49 -10.68
N ASN A 286 -0.05 1.79 -9.59
CA ASN A 286 0.77 2.28 -8.48
C ASN A 286 1.87 1.23 -8.21
N PRO A 287 2.97 1.24 -8.97
CA PRO A 287 4.01 0.23 -8.88
C PRO A 287 4.80 0.34 -7.56
N PRO A 288 5.46 -0.74 -7.10
CA PRO A 288 6.42 -0.64 -6.00
C PRO A 288 7.58 0.30 -6.39
N PHE A 289 7.76 1.36 -5.59
CA PHE A 289 8.75 2.41 -5.88
C PHE A 289 10.18 2.00 -5.50
N ASN A 290 11.15 2.52 -6.25
CA ASN A 290 12.58 2.42 -5.92
C ASN A 290 13.12 0.99 -5.72
N VAL A 291 12.46 -0.01 -6.33
CA VAL A 291 12.94 -1.41 -6.32
C VAL A 291 14.31 -1.46 -6.97
N ASN A 292 15.26 -2.11 -6.30
CA ASN A 292 16.64 -2.27 -6.75
C ASN A 292 16.93 -3.74 -7.11
N ALA A 293 18.12 -4.00 -7.66
CA ALA A 293 18.60 -5.34 -8.02
C ALA A 293 17.74 -6.07 -9.06
N ILE A 294 17.17 -5.32 -10.02
CA ILE A 294 16.58 -5.91 -11.23
C ILE A 294 17.68 -6.48 -12.11
N ASP A 295 17.49 -7.72 -12.56
CA ASP A 295 18.39 -8.43 -13.46
C ASP A 295 18.27 -7.88 -14.89
N LYS A 296 19.18 -6.98 -15.27
CA LYS A 296 19.16 -6.30 -16.57
C LYS A 296 19.60 -7.20 -17.73
N GLU A 297 20.28 -8.30 -17.46
CA GLU A 297 20.68 -9.25 -18.51
C GLU A 297 19.43 -9.87 -19.14
N ARG A 298 18.45 -10.24 -18.30
CA ARG A 298 17.12 -10.74 -18.72
C ARG A 298 16.26 -9.72 -19.49
N LEU A 299 16.65 -8.45 -19.53
CA LEU A 299 15.88 -7.38 -20.20
C LEU A 299 16.43 -7.01 -21.58
N LYS A 300 17.63 -7.47 -21.95
CA LYS A 300 18.35 -7.01 -23.16
C LYS A 300 17.53 -7.16 -24.45
N ASP A 301 16.89 -8.31 -24.64
CA ASP A 301 16.09 -8.61 -25.84
C ASP A 301 14.74 -7.86 -25.89
N MET A 302 14.40 -7.15 -24.82
CA MET A 302 13.17 -6.34 -24.68
C MET A 302 13.42 -4.83 -24.89
N VAL A 303 14.62 -4.44 -25.31
CA VAL A 303 15.03 -3.05 -25.54
C VAL A 303 14.84 -2.65 -27.00
N GLY A 304 14.44 -1.40 -27.24
CA GLY A 304 14.41 -0.78 -28.56
C GLY A 304 13.01 -0.45 -29.08
N ALA A 305 12.95 0.24 -30.22
CA ALA A 305 11.69 0.73 -30.79
C ALA A 305 10.66 -0.40 -30.96
N GLY A 306 9.43 -0.17 -30.50
CA GLY A 306 8.36 -1.18 -30.53
C GLY A 306 8.51 -2.34 -29.54
N ARG A 307 9.47 -2.29 -28.60
CA ARG A 307 9.64 -3.26 -27.50
C ARG A 307 9.21 -2.66 -26.15
N ARG A 308 9.31 -3.48 -25.09
CA ARG A 308 8.87 -3.13 -23.72
C ARG A 308 9.65 -1.94 -23.14
N PHE A 309 10.95 -1.83 -23.45
CA PHE A 309 11.84 -0.75 -23.02
C PHE A 309 12.33 0.08 -24.22
N PRO A 310 11.49 0.95 -24.81
CA PRO A 310 11.78 1.60 -26.09
C PRO A 310 12.89 2.64 -26.05
N PHE A 311 13.25 3.17 -24.88
CA PHE A 311 14.23 4.27 -24.75
C PHE A 311 15.60 3.80 -24.23
N GLY A 312 15.72 2.54 -23.82
CA GLY A 312 16.90 1.93 -23.21
C GLY A 312 16.67 1.50 -21.76
N LEU A 313 17.66 0.86 -21.15
CA LEU A 313 17.65 0.51 -19.72
C LEU A 313 18.34 1.61 -18.90
N PRO A 314 17.85 1.96 -17.70
CA PRO A 314 18.56 2.87 -16.80
C PRO A 314 19.89 2.23 -16.37
N LYS A 315 20.94 3.04 -16.20
CA LYS A 315 22.23 2.60 -15.62
C LYS A 315 22.11 2.39 -14.11
N THR A 316 21.30 3.22 -13.44
CA THR A 316 20.96 3.10 -12.01
C THR A 316 20.26 1.77 -11.71
N ALA A 317 20.35 1.28 -10.47
CA ALA A 317 19.70 0.02 -10.06
C ALA A 317 18.17 0.14 -9.91
N ASN A 318 17.63 1.36 -9.99
CA ASN A 318 16.24 1.71 -9.69
C ASN A 318 15.29 1.31 -10.84
N ALA A 319 14.21 0.61 -10.49
CA ALA A 319 13.20 0.13 -11.41
C ALA A 319 12.17 1.19 -11.86
N ASN A 320 12.16 2.40 -11.30
CA ASN A 320 11.17 3.45 -11.60
C ASN A 320 11.03 3.70 -13.11
N TYR A 321 12.14 3.84 -13.84
CA TYR A 321 12.14 4.05 -15.30
C TYR A 321 11.95 2.77 -16.13
N LEU A 322 11.94 1.58 -15.51
CA LEU A 322 11.46 0.35 -16.13
C LEU A 322 9.93 0.34 -16.11
N TRP A 323 9.31 0.66 -14.96
CA TRP A 323 7.85 0.78 -14.83
C TRP A 323 7.26 1.83 -15.76
N ILE A 324 7.81 3.05 -15.74
CA ILE A 324 7.38 4.12 -16.64
C ILE A 324 7.40 3.59 -18.08
N GLN A 325 8.49 2.96 -18.53
CA GLN A 325 8.57 2.40 -19.88
C GLN A 325 7.54 1.31 -20.17
N ILE A 326 7.26 0.39 -19.24
CA ILE A 326 6.22 -0.64 -19.38
C ILE A 326 4.84 0.02 -19.56
N PHE A 327 4.49 1.02 -18.76
CA PHE A 327 3.23 1.76 -18.93
C PHE A 327 3.17 2.46 -20.30
N CYS A 328 4.30 2.97 -20.77
CA CYS A 328 4.38 3.69 -22.04
C CYS A 328 4.29 2.78 -23.27
N SER A 329 4.95 1.62 -23.22
CA SER A 329 5.02 0.67 -24.33
C SER A 329 3.75 -0.18 -24.44
N SER A 330 3.03 -0.40 -23.34
CA SER A 330 1.76 -1.16 -23.33
C SER A 330 0.61 -0.44 -24.07
N LEU A 331 0.64 0.90 -24.11
CA LEU A 331 -0.41 1.69 -24.76
C LEU A 331 -0.38 1.60 -26.28
N ASN A 332 -1.56 1.44 -26.88
CA ASN A 332 -1.79 1.57 -28.32
C ASN A 332 -1.64 3.04 -28.81
N ALA A 333 -1.81 3.29 -30.11
CA ALA A 333 -1.56 4.61 -30.71
C ALA A 333 -2.45 5.76 -30.19
N LYS A 334 -3.59 5.48 -29.55
CA LYS A 334 -4.50 6.47 -28.94
C LYS A 334 -4.56 6.40 -27.41
N GLY A 335 -3.91 5.40 -26.82
CA GLY A 335 -4.09 5.08 -25.41
C GLY A 335 -3.60 6.16 -24.44
N ARG A 336 -4.19 6.16 -23.24
CA ARG A 336 -3.86 7.05 -22.13
C ARG A 336 -3.39 6.25 -20.91
N ALA A 337 -2.43 6.77 -20.16
CA ALA A 337 -2.01 6.18 -18.88
C ALA A 337 -2.09 7.20 -17.75
N GLY A 338 -2.42 6.73 -16.54
CA GLY A 338 -2.42 7.51 -15.32
C GLY A 338 -1.81 6.68 -14.20
N PHE A 339 -0.65 7.07 -13.68
CA PHE A 339 0.08 6.24 -12.72
C PHE A 339 0.80 7.07 -11.65
N VAL A 340 0.98 6.45 -10.48
CA VAL A 340 1.68 7.05 -9.35
C VAL A 340 3.19 6.76 -9.47
N MET A 341 4.04 7.76 -9.20
CA MET A 341 5.48 7.57 -8.99
C MET A 341 5.96 8.36 -7.79
N ALA A 342 7.01 7.88 -7.11
CA ALA A 342 7.74 8.68 -6.13
C ALA A 342 8.27 9.99 -6.75
N LYS A 343 8.23 11.11 -6.00
CA LYS A 343 8.72 12.43 -6.45
C LYS A 343 10.16 12.41 -6.99
N SER A 344 11.01 11.49 -6.53
CA SER A 344 12.37 11.31 -7.06
C SER A 344 12.40 11.04 -8.57
N ALA A 345 11.37 10.37 -9.13
CA ALA A 345 11.33 10.03 -10.55
C ALA A 345 11.24 11.28 -11.46
N SER A 346 10.59 12.37 -11.03
CA SER A 346 10.44 13.59 -11.85
C SER A 346 11.68 14.47 -11.91
N ASP A 347 12.62 14.31 -10.96
CA ASP A 347 13.88 15.06 -10.86
C ASP A 347 15.14 14.16 -10.99
N ALA A 348 14.98 12.88 -11.32
CA ALA A 348 16.07 11.91 -11.40
C ALA A 348 17.17 12.35 -12.41
N ARG A 349 18.44 12.11 -12.07
CA ARG A 349 19.62 12.56 -12.84
C ARG A 349 20.22 11.42 -13.68
N SER A 350 21.30 11.72 -14.41
CA SER A 350 22.09 10.74 -15.17
C SER A 350 21.22 9.98 -16.19
N SER A 351 21.34 8.66 -16.33
CA SER A 351 20.58 7.89 -17.32
C SER A 351 19.06 8.01 -17.20
N GLU A 352 18.53 8.30 -16.01
CA GLU A 352 17.09 8.50 -15.82
C GLU A 352 16.63 9.88 -16.35
N GLN A 353 17.51 10.87 -16.37
CA GLN A 353 17.29 12.13 -17.09
C GLN A 353 17.29 11.91 -18.61
N GLU A 354 18.23 11.14 -19.15
CA GLU A 354 18.28 10.78 -20.59
C GLU A 354 17.00 10.04 -21.03
N LEU A 355 16.49 9.11 -20.21
CA LEU A 355 15.22 8.42 -20.47
C LEU A 355 14.02 9.36 -20.36
N ARG A 356 14.02 10.29 -19.40
CA ARG A 356 12.96 11.30 -19.24
C ARG A 356 12.92 12.29 -20.40
N GLN A 357 14.07 12.74 -20.89
CA GLN A 357 14.19 13.58 -22.08
C GLN A 357 13.53 12.89 -23.28
N LYS A 358 13.94 11.67 -23.63
CA LYS A 358 13.34 10.88 -24.72
C LYS A 358 11.84 10.68 -24.56
N LEU A 359 11.36 10.49 -23.33
CA LEU A 359 9.94 10.33 -23.00
C LEU A 359 9.11 11.59 -23.29
N ILE A 360 9.70 12.77 -23.05
CA ILE A 360 9.10 14.08 -23.28
C ILE A 360 9.16 14.43 -24.77
N GLU A 361 10.31 14.23 -25.43
CA GLU A 361 10.53 14.42 -26.87
C GLU A 361 9.60 13.54 -27.73
N ALA A 362 9.21 12.36 -27.22
CA ALA A 362 8.17 11.51 -27.80
C ALA A 362 6.74 12.08 -27.69
N ARG A 363 6.57 13.29 -27.16
CA ARG A 363 5.30 14.06 -27.11
C ARG A 363 4.11 13.31 -26.50
N ALA A 364 4.37 12.48 -25.49
CA ALA A 364 3.36 11.63 -24.89
C ALA A 364 3.23 11.76 -23.37
N VAL A 365 4.07 12.56 -22.69
CA VAL A 365 3.78 13.05 -21.33
C VAL A 365 2.73 14.16 -21.45
N ASP A 366 1.59 14.04 -20.78
CA ASP A 366 0.44 14.95 -20.92
C ASP A 366 0.31 15.91 -19.72
N VAL A 367 0.15 15.34 -18.51
CA VAL A 367 -0.08 16.08 -17.27
C VAL A 367 0.80 15.53 -16.15
N MET A 368 1.27 16.42 -15.29
CA MET A 368 2.07 16.13 -14.11
C MET A 368 1.42 16.76 -12.87
N VAL A 369 0.99 15.95 -11.91
CA VAL A 369 0.34 16.43 -10.67
C VAL A 369 1.20 16.13 -9.45
N ALA A 370 1.58 17.14 -8.68
CA ALA A 370 2.26 16.96 -7.40
C ALA A 370 1.22 16.75 -6.30
N ALA A 371 1.23 15.59 -5.66
CA ALA A 371 0.39 15.33 -4.49
C ALA A 371 1.13 15.75 -3.21
N GLY A 372 0.37 16.08 -2.16
CA GLY A 372 0.92 16.36 -0.83
C GLY A 372 1.65 15.15 -0.23
N PRO A 373 2.48 15.37 0.82
CA PRO A 373 2.89 14.27 1.68
C PRO A 373 1.67 13.66 2.38
N ASN A 374 1.83 12.43 2.88
CA ASN A 374 0.83 11.70 3.68
C ASN A 374 -0.49 11.36 2.97
N MET A 375 -0.47 11.35 1.64
CA MET A 375 -1.57 10.87 0.78
C MET A 375 -1.59 9.34 0.60
N PHE A 376 -0.74 8.62 1.33
CA PHE A 376 -0.64 7.16 1.34
C PHE A 376 -0.40 6.71 2.78
N TYR A 377 -1.08 5.65 3.21
CA TYR A 377 -1.00 5.16 4.59
C TYR A 377 0.38 4.64 5.01
N THR A 378 1.22 4.29 4.04
CA THR A 378 2.46 3.52 4.28
C THR A 378 3.74 4.23 3.86
N VAL A 379 3.60 5.29 3.07
CA VAL A 379 4.70 6.16 2.65
C VAL A 379 4.32 7.61 2.87
N THR A 380 5.05 8.28 3.77
CA THR A 380 4.99 9.74 3.96
C THR A 380 5.62 10.50 2.79
N LEU A 381 6.35 9.79 1.91
CA LEU A 381 7.00 10.36 0.74
C LEU A 381 5.97 11.03 -0.19
N PRO A 382 6.18 12.29 -0.60
CA PRO A 382 5.33 12.92 -1.60
C PRO A 382 5.44 12.17 -2.92
N CYS A 383 4.29 11.95 -3.56
CA CYS A 383 4.20 11.33 -4.88
C CYS A 383 3.94 12.37 -5.97
N THR A 384 4.16 11.92 -7.20
CA THR A 384 3.73 12.60 -8.42
C THR A 384 2.80 11.67 -9.18
N LEU A 385 1.65 12.17 -9.61
CA LEU A 385 0.78 11.47 -10.55
C LEU A 385 1.20 11.89 -11.96
N TRP A 386 1.49 10.90 -12.79
CA TRP A 386 1.95 11.07 -14.17
C TRP A 386 0.82 10.66 -15.10
N PHE A 387 0.54 11.50 -16.08
CA PHE A 387 -0.43 11.21 -17.12
C PHE A 387 0.22 11.22 -18.48
N ARG A 388 -0.18 10.28 -19.33
CA ARG A 388 0.27 10.16 -20.70
C ARG A 388 -0.92 10.04 -21.63
N ASP A 389 -0.79 10.64 -22.81
CA ASP A 389 -1.78 10.64 -23.88
C ASP A 389 -1.01 10.44 -25.19
N ARG A 390 -1.15 9.26 -25.81
CA ARG A 390 -0.47 8.99 -27.09
C ARG A 390 -1.15 9.68 -28.28
N GLY A 391 -2.40 10.12 -28.12
CA GLY A 391 -3.12 10.94 -29.10
C GLY A 391 -2.65 12.40 -29.14
N LYS A 392 -2.16 12.96 -28.02
CA LYS A 392 -1.85 14.39 -27.90
C LYS A 392 -0.86 14.91 -28.96
N ALA A 393 0.04 14.07 -29.47
CA ALA A 393 1.05 14.44 -30.45
C ALA A 393 0.45 14.94 -31.80
N LYS A 394 -0.86 14.73 -32.02
CA LYS A 394 -1.62 15.23 -33.18
C LYS A 394 -2.52 16.43 -32.84
N THR A 395 -2.27 17.10 -31.72
CA THR A 395 -3.10 18.20 -31.18
C THR A 395 -2.26 19.43 -30.89
N GLN A 396 -2.89 20.56 -30.58
CA GLN A 396 -2.19 21.78 -30.13
C GLN A 396 -1.40 21.57 -28.82
N ARG A 397 -1.70 20.51 -28.03
CA ARG A 397 -0.96 20.11 -26.82
C ARG A 397 0.33 19.33 -27.09
N ALA A 398 0.72 19.13 -28.35
CA ALA A 398 1.86 18.28 -28.72
C ALA A 398 3.16 18.68 -28.01
N ASP A 399 3.46 19.99 -27.96
CA ASP A 399 4.70 20.55 -27.40
C ASP A 399 4.52 21.20 -26.00
N THR A 400 3.43 20.93 -25.28
CA THR A 400 3.17 21.44 -23.92
C THR A 400 2.87 20.33 -22.93
N VAL A 401 3.20 20.51 -21.64
CA VAL A 401 2.81 19.61 -20.54
C VAL A 401 2.11 20.45 -19.48
N LEU A 402 0.95 20.01 -19.01
CA LEU A 402 0.27 20.68 -17.90
C LEU A 402 0.90 20.23 -16.57
N PHE A 403 1.41 21.19 -15.81
CA PHE A 403 1.87 21.00 -14.45
C PHE A 403 0.81 21.49 -13.48
N ILE A 404 0.44 20.66 -12.51
CA ILE A 404 -0.50 20.98 -11.43
C ILE A 404 0.17 20.73 -10.08
N ASP A 405 0.07 21.68 -9.17
CA ASP A 405 0.50 21.53 -7.79
C ASP A 405 -0.70 21.39 -6.85
N ALA A 406 -1.04 20.14 -6.55
CA ALA A 406 -2.13 19.78 -5.65
C ALA A 406 -1.66 19.57 -4.20
N ARG A 407 -0.40 19.93 -3.84
CA ARG A 407 0.13 19.73 -2.47
C ARG A 407 -0.66 20.46 -1.39
N HIS A 408 -1.39 21.51 -1.78
CA HIS A 408 -2.21 22.36 -0.92
C HIS A 408 -3.72 22.07 -1.03
N ILE A 409 -4.10 20.99 -1.73
CA ILE A 409 -5.48 20.54 -1.94
C ILE A 409 -5.63 19.16 -1.29
N TYR A 410 -6.28 19.10 -0.12
CA TYR A 410 -6.51 17.86 0.60
C TYR A 410 -7.65 17.98 1.62
N ARG A 411 -8.10 16.86 2.16
CA ARG A 411 -8.82 16.76 3.43
C ARG A 411 -7.88 16.13 4.44
N GLN A 412 -7.87 16.64 5.67
CA GLN A 412 -7.12 16.02 6.76
C GLN A 412 -8.01 14.94 7.39
N VAL A 413 -7.58 13.68 7.35
CA VAL A 413 -8.37 12.53 7.85
C VAL A 413 -8.13 12.34 9.34
N ASP A 414 -6.86 12.24 9.73
CA ASP A 414 -6.39 12.21 11.12
C ASP A 414 -5.09 13.04 11.25
N ARG A 415 -4.33 12.93 12.35
CA ARG A 415 -3.08 13.69 12.52
C ARG A 415 -2.01 13.34 11.48
N ALA A 416 -1.96 12.09 11.04
CA ALA A 416 -0.95 11.57 10.12
C ALA A 416 -1.42 11.62 8.66
N HIS A 417 -2.68 11.30 8.34
CA HIS A 417 -3.14 10.98 6.99
C HIS A 417 -4.00 12.06 6.32
N ARG A 418 -3.92 12.11 4.98
CA ARG A 418 -4.66 13.02 4.10
C ARG A 418 -5.28 12.26 2.92
N ASP A 419 -6.40 12.76 2.42
CA ASP A 419 -7.05 12.27 1.20
C ASP A 419 -7.65 13.42 0.37
N LEU A 420 -8.38 13.09 -0.70
CA LEU A 420 -9.11 14.07 -1.51
C LEU A 420 -10.62 13.83 -1.40
N THR A 421 -11.38 14.90 -1.21
CA THR A 421 -12.84 14.86 -1.38
C THR A 421 -13.21 14.74 -2.86
N LEU A 422 -14.42 14.24 -3.15
CA LEU A 422 -14.98 14.20 -4.51
C LEU A 422 -14.93 15.59 -5.19
N ALA A 423 -15.19 16.66 -4.45
CA ALA A 423 -15.13 18.02 -4.97
C ALA A 423 -13.71 18.44 -5.42
N GLN A 424 -12.69 18.02 -4.67
CA GLN A 424 -11.28 18.26 -4.97
C GLN A 424 -10.81 17.40 -6.16
N ILE A 425 -11.25 16.14 -6.23
CA ILE A 425 -10.99 15.25 -7.38
C ILE A 425 -11.58 15.85 -8.66
N GLY A 426 -12.87 16.22 -8.63
CA GLY A 426 -13.55 16.85 -9.76
C GLY A 426 -12.87 18.16 -10.17
N PHE A 427 -12.42 18.98 -9.22
CA PHE A 427 -11.70 20.22 -9.54
C PHE A 427 -10.37 19.95 -10.27
N ILE A 428 -9.52 19.05 -9.75
CA ILE A 428 -8.22 18.74 -10.38
C ILE A 428 -8.43 18.09 -11.76
N ALA A 429 -9.39 17.18 -11.91
CA ALA A 429 -9.73 16.59 -13.20
C ALA A 429 -10.20 17.66 -14.22
N ASN A 430 -10.99 18.65 -13.77
CA ASN A 430 -11.42 19.75 -14.61
C ASN A 430 -10.29 20.70 -15.04
N LEU A 431 -9.21 20.86 -14.27
CA LEU A 431 -8.02 21.57 -14.74
C LEU A 431 -7.45 20.91 -16.01
N VAL A 432 -7.47 19.58 -16.06
CA VAL A 432 -7.04 18.81 -17.25
C VAL A 432 -8.02 18.97 -18.40
N ARG A 433 -9.33 18.88 -18.15
CA ARG A 433 -10.35 19.06 -19.20
C ARG A 433 -10.27 20.44 -19.84
N LEU A 434 -10.16 21.50 -19.02
CA LEU A 434 -9.95 22.87 -19.51
C LEU A 434 -8.69 22.96 -20.39
N TYR A 435 -7.55 22.41 -19.95
CA TYR A 435 -6.31 22.34 -20.75
C TYR A 435 -6.46 21.56 -22.06
N ARG A 436 -7.33 20.54 -22.10
CA ARG A 436 -7.68 19.78 -23.31
C ARG A 436 -8.67 20.51 -24.23
N GLY A 437 -9.26 21.62 -23.79
CA GLY A 437 -10.34 22.32 -24.50
C GLY A 437 -11.70 21.62 -24.35
N GLU A 438 -11.84 20.73 -23.38
CA GLU A 438 -13.04 19.96 -23.08
C GLU A 438 -13.94 20.74 -22.10
N ALA A 439 -15.26 20.60 -22.22
CA ALA A 439 -16.20 21.21 -21.29
C ALA A 439 -16.03 20.61 -19.88
N PRO A 440 -16.18 21.40 -18.81
CA PRO A 440 -16.11 20.89 -17.45
C PRO A 440 -17.13 19.79 -17.17
N ASP A 441 -16.71 18.74 -16.46
CA ASP A 441 -17.56 17.66 -15.98
C ASP A 441 -17.84 17.83 -14.49
N LEU A 442 -19.12 17.77 -14.12
CA LEU A 442 -19.57 17.95 -12.74
C LEU A 442 -20.16 16.66 -12.14
N THR A 443 -20.06 15.53 -12.87
CA THR A 443 -20.51 14.21 -12.42
C THR A 443 -19.89 13.85 -11.05
N VAL A 444 -18.61 14.15 -10.86
CA VAL A 444 -17.92 14.04 -9.58
C VAL A 444 -17.72 15.43 -8.96
N GLY A 445 -18.17 15.59 -7.71
CA GLY A 445 -17.99 16.80 -6.93
C GLY A 445 -19.04 17.91 -7.15
N GLY A 446 -19.79 17.86 -8.26
CA GLY A 446 -21.03 18.62 -8.46
C GLY A 446 -20.89 20.13 -8.23
N ALA A 447 -21.86 20.69 -7.49
CA ALA A 447 -21.92 22.12 -7.22
C ALA A 447 -20.67 22.67 -6.50
N GLN A 448 -20.01 21.89 -5.63
CA GLN A 448 -18.81 22.34 -4.92
C GLN A 448 -17.61 22.47 -5.87
N THR A 449 -17.46 21.54 -6.82
CA THR A 449 -16.49 21.66 -7.91
C THR A 449 -16.80 22.84 -8.82
N ALA A 450 -18.06 23.03 -9.20
CA ALA A 450 -18.49 24.16 -10.03
C ALA A 450 -18.18 25.53 -9.37
N LEU A 451 -18.47 25.66 -8.07
CA LEU A 451 -18.15 26.85 -7.29
C LEU A 451 -16.64 27.11 -7.24
N LYS A 452 -15.81 26.07 -7.03
CA LYS A 452 -14.35 26.23 -7.02
C LYS A 452 -13.80 26.61 -8.40
N LEU A 453 -14.31 26.01 -9.48
CA LEU A 453 -13.91 26.41 -10.84
C LEU A 453 -14.30 27.86 -11.14
N ALA A 454 -15.47 28.30 -10.69
CA ALA A 454 -15.93 29.68 -10.87
C ALA A 454 -15.15 30.69 -10.00
N GLU A 455 -14.66 30.29 -8.82
CA GLU A 455 -13.76 31.10 -7.99
C GLU A 455 -12.41 31.35 -8.68
N VAL A 456 -11.87 30.33 -9.37
CA VAL A 456 -10.52 30.38 -9.96
C VAL A 456 -10.50 30.95 -11.38
N PHE A 457 -11.46 30.57 -12.22
CA PHE A 457 -11.51 30.90 -13.65
C PHE A 457 -12.71 31.79 -14.05
N GLY A 458 -13.52 32.22 -13.07
CA GLY A 458 -14.72 33.01 -13.32
C GLY A 458 -15.90 32.20 -13.88
N LYS A 459 -17.01 32.88 -14.18
CA LYS A 459 -18.30 32.26 -14.56
C LYS A 459 -18.29 31.41 -15.84
N LYS A 460 -17.24 31.54 -16.68
CA LYS A 460 -17.02 30.72 -17.88
C LYS A 460 -15.59 30.17 -17.83
N PRO A 461 -15.36 29.06 -17.10
CA PRO A 461 -14.02 28.52 -16.93
C PRO A 461 -13.37 28.19 -18.27
N ALA A 462 -12.11 28.59 -18.43
CA ALA A 462 -11.28 28.37 -19.61
C ALA A 462 -9.85 28.05 -19.16
N ASN A 463 -9.04 27.46 -20.05
CA ASN A 463 -7.63 27.19 -19.75
C ASN A 463 -6.86 28.49 -19.48
N ALA A 464 -6.20 28.57 -18.32
CA ALA A 464 -5.31 29.66 -17.94
C ALA A 464 -4.23 29.16 -16.98
N ASP A 465 -3.04 29.76 -17.05
CA ASP A 465 -2.00 29.55 -16.05
C ASP A 465 -2.38 30.28 -14.75
N VAL A 466 -2.29 29.58 -13.62
CA VAL A 466 -2.65 30.09 -12.28
C VAL A 466 -1.46 29.90 -11.33
N PRO A 467 -0.79 30.98 -10.89
CA PRO A 467 0.37 30.90 -10.02
C PRO A 467 0.12 30.11 -8.72
N GLY A 468 1.02 29.18 -8.41
CA GLY A 468 0.90 28.25 -7.29
C GLY A 468 -0.23 27.22 -7.42
N LEU A 469 -0.80 27.01 -8.62
CA LEU A 469 -1.78 25.95 -8.90
C LEU A 469 -1.45 25.18 -10.20
N CYS A 470 -1.43 25.84 -11.35
CA CYS A 470 -1.25 25.16 -12.64
C CYS A 470 -0.57 26.01 -13.71
N LYS A 471 0.21 25.36 -14.59
CA LYS A 471 0.83 25.98 -15.77
C LYS A 471 0.98 24.99 -16.92
N ALA A 472 0.63 25.40 -18.14
CA ALA A 472 0.92 24.66 -19.37
C ALA A 472 2.31 25.04 -19.93
N ALA A 473 3.37 24.37 -19.47
CA ALA A 473 4.73 24.72 -19.89
C ALA A 473 5.15 24.01 -21.20
N THR A 474 5.90 24.72 -22.03
CA THR A 474 6.41 24.25 -23.32
C THR A 474 7.63 23.31 -23.16
N LEU A 475 7.92 22.50 -24.18
CA LEU A 475 9.14 21.65 -24.17
C LEU A 475 10.43 22.46 -23.97
N LYS A 476 10.49 23.70 -24.47
CA LYS A 476 11.65 24.60 -24.29
C LYS A 476 11.82 25.05 -22.84
N GLU A 477 10.73 25.35 -22.14
CA GLU A 477 10.77 25.64 -20.70
C GLU A 477 11.19 24.41 -19.88
N ILE A 478 10.74 23.22 -20.30
CA ILE A 478 11.12 21.96 -19.66
C ILE A 478 12.60 21.62 -19.87
N GLU A 479 13.11 21.82 -21.08
CA GLU A 479 14.54 21.71 -21.41
C GLU A 479 15.39 22.68 -20.57
N ALA A 480 15.00 23.95 -20.49
CA ALA A 480 15.65 24.97 -19.66
C ALA A 480 15.67 24.60 -18.15
N GLN A 481 14.69 23.82 -17.69
CA GLN A 481 14.63 23.28 -16.32
C GLN A 481 15.40 21.95 -16.14
N GLY A 482 16.23 21.56 -17.11
CA GLY A 482 17.01 20.31 -17.08
C GLY A 482 16.14 19.06 -17.24
N TRP A 483 15.09 19.17 -18.05
CA TRP A 483 14.08 18.15 -18.29
C TRP A 483 13.30 17.71 -17.03
N SER A 484 13.30 18.51 -15.96
CA SER A 484 12.54 18.19 -14.74
C SER A 484 11.04 18.13 -15.03
N LEU A 485 10.34 17.16 -14.46
CA LEU A 485 8.87 17.09 -14.51
C LEU A 485 8.21 17.42 -13.15
N ASN A 486 8.91 18.15 -12.27
CA ASN A 486 8.39 18.55 -10.97
C ASN A 486 7.52 19.83 -11.10
N PRO A 487 6.20 19.77 -10.83
CA PRO A 487 5.27 20.89 -11.02
C PRO A 487 5.67 22.19 -10.31
N GLY A 488 6.30 22.09 -9.12
CA GLY A 488 6.70 23.24 -8.33
C GLY A 488 7.74 24.16 -9.01
N ARG A 489 8.41 23.69 -10.08
CA ARG A 489 9.31 24.53 -10.89
C ARG A 489 8.59 25.41 -11.92
N TYR A 490 7.34 25.07 -12.25
CA TYR A 490 6.60 25.69 -13.36
C TYR A 490 5.45 26.56 -12.87
N VAL A 491 4.74 26.15 -11.81
CA VAL A 491 3.58 26.90 -11.31
C VAL A 491 3.95 28.12 -10.47
N GLY A 492 5.20 28.21 -9.98
CA GLY A 492 5.64 29.28 -9.08
C GLY A 492 4.99 29.23 -7.70
N VAL A 493 4.97 30.37 -7.00
CA VAL A 493 4.31 30.56 -5.70
C VAL A 493 3.03 31.38 -5.93
N ALA A 494 1.98 31.15 -5.13
CA ALA A 494 0.77 31.96 -5.22
C ALA A 494 1.02 33.37 -4.63
N PRO A 495 0.36 34.42 -5.16
CA PRO A 495 0.50 35.77 -4.62
C PRO A 495 0.14 35.83 -3.13
N GLY A 496 1.02 36.40 -2.31
CA GLY A 496 0.85 36.47 -0.86
C GLY A 496 1.27 35.21 -0.06
N GLU A 497 1.83 34.19 -0.72
CA GLU A 497 2.50 33.05 -0.04
C GLU A 497 4.04 33.17 -0.06
N GLU A 498 4.58 34.39 -0.19
CA GLU A 498 5.98 34.67 0.19
C GLU A 498 6.10 34.53 1.71
N LEU A 499 6.63 33.40 2.16
CA LEU A 499 7.05 33.22 3.54
C LEU A 499 8.20 34.20 3.82
N SER A 500 8.14 34.91 4.94
CA SER A 500 9.33 35.61 5.43
C SER A 500 10.45 34.60 5.68
N ASP A 501 11.72 35.04 5.63
CA ASP A 501 12.85 34.18 5.95
C ASP A 501 12.74 33.57 7.37
N GLU A 502 12.06 34.29 8.27
CA GLU A 502 11.76 33.84 9.64
C GLU A 502 10.69 32.74 9.67
N ASP A 503 9.58 32.89 8.92
CA ASP A 503 8.54 31.86 8.80
C ASP A 503 9.05 30.59 8.10
N PHE A 504 9.86 30.76 7.05
CA PHE A 504 10.48 29.65 6.34
C PHE A 504 11.44 28.89 7.25
N LYS A 505 12.26 29.61 8.04
CA LYS A 505 13.17 29.03 9.03
C LYS A 505 12.41 28.29 10.14
N ALA A 506 11.32 28.86 10.66
CA ALA A 506 10.49 28.21 11.68
C ALA A 506 9.84 26.92 11.15
N GLN A 507 9.26 26.95 9.94
CA GLN A 507 8.72 25.74 9.30
C GLN A 507 9.79 24.67 9.05
N LEU A 508 11.00 25.08 8.66
CA LEU A 508 12.11 24.18 8.38
C LEU A 508 12.71 23.58 9.67
N GLU A 509 12.72 24.32 10.79
CA GLU A 509 13.04 23.79 12.11
C GLU A 509 11.95 22.80 12.58
N THR A 510 10.66 23.11 12.43
CA THR A 510 9.55 22.17 12.76
C THR A 510 9.61 20.88 11.93
N LEU A 511 9.79 20.99 10.60
CA LEU A 511 9.95 19.83 9.71
C LEU A 511 11.18 18.98 10.05
N ASN A 512 12.26 19.60 10.56
CA ASN A 512 13.45 18.88 11.03
C ASN A 512 13.16 18.13 12.34
N GLU A 513 12.41 18.71 13.28
CA GLU A 513 11.96 18.00 14.51
C GLU A 513 10.99 16.83 14.20
N GLU A 514 10.09 16.99 13.23
CA GLU A 514 9.24 15.90 12.74
C GLU A 514 10.05 14.79 12.03
N LEU A 515 11.14 15.14 11.33
CA LEU A 515 12.05 14.17 10.73
C LEU A 515 12.87 13.41 11.80
N GLU A 516 13.33 14.10 12.84
CA GLU A 516 14.06 13.51 13.97
C GLU A 516 13.17 12.56 14.80
N THR A 517 11.86 12.83 14.89
CA THR A 517 10.90 11.96 15.60
C THR A 517 10.34 10.80 14.78
N SER A 518 10.35 10.88 13.44
CA SER A 518 9.75 9.87 12.55
C SER A 518 10.70 8.75 12.08
N THR A 519 11.98 8.77 12.44
CA THR A 519 12.94 7.71 12.06
C THR A 519 12.87 6.47 12.97
N PRO A 520 12.57 5.26 12.46
CA PRO A 520 12.45 4.07 13.31
C PRO A 520 13.78 3.64 13.93
N ARG A 521 13.82 3.51 15.26
CA ARG A 521 14.94 2.91 16.01
C ARG A 521 15.04 1.39 15.78
N ARG A 522 15.52 0.95 14.60
CA ARG A 522 16.17 -0.36 14.35
C ARG A 522 16.70 -0.43 12.92
N GLY A 523 17.99 -0.76 12.75
CA GLY A 523 18.51 -1.24 11.45
C GLY A 523 19.72 -0.54 10.83
N ARG A 524 20.27 0.55 11.41
CA ARG A 524 21.54 1.19 10.97
C ARG A 524 22.18 2.11 12.04
N TRP A 525 21.96 1.77 13.32
CA TRP A 525 22.04 2.75 14.42
C TRP A 525 23.42 3.37 14.67
N MET A 526 24.52 2.67 14.38
CA MET A 526 25.88 3.22 14.62
C MET A 526 26.27 4.22 13.54
N ASP A 527 26.06 3.90 12.26
CA ASP A 527 26.38 4.79 11.13
C ASP A 527 25.60 6.11 11.22
N ASN A 528 24.29 6.03 11.47
CA ASN A 528 23.43 7.21 11.56
C ASN A 528 23.83 8.12 12.73
N VAL A 529 24.16 7.58 13.90
CA VAL A 529 24.56 8.41 15.06
C VAL A 529 25.86 9.17 14.82
N PHE A 530 26.83 8.61 14.09
CA PHE A 530 28.04 9.34 13.72
C PHE A 530 27.76 10.42 12.67
N VAL A 531 26.95 10.11 11.65
CA VAL A 531 26.53 11.07 10.61
C VAL A 531 25.71 12.23 11.20
N GLU A 532 24.73 11.94 12.06
CA GLU A 532 23.91 12.94 12.75
C GLU A 532 24.74 13.84 13.68
N ARG A 533 25.70 13.27 14.42
CA ARG A 533 26.61 14.06 15.27
C ARG A 533 27.52 14.97 14.44
N LEU A 534 28.06 14.49 13.32
CA LEU A 534 28.85 15.30 12.38
C LEU A 534 28.02 16.48 11.86
N TRP A 535 26.83 16.22 11.32
CA TRP A 535 25.95 17.26 10.79
C TRP A 535 25.46 18.23 11.86
N ARG A 536 25.18 17.75 13.08
CA ARG A 536 24.82 18.61 14.21
C ARG A 536 25.97 19.54 14.57
N SER A 537 27.18 19.01 14.75
CA SER A 537 28.36 19.83 15.04
C SER A 537 28.64 20.85 13.93
N LEU A 538 28.57 20.48 12.64
CA LEU A 538 28.72 21.44 11.54
C LEU A 538 27.65 22.55 11.58
N LYS A 539 26.37 22.16 11.74
CA LYS A 539 25.24 23.10 11.81
C LYS A 539 25.40 24.10 12.96
N TYR A 540 25.76 23.65 14.16
CA TYR A 540 25.82 24.53 15.34
C TYR A 540 27.13 25.31 15.45
N GLU A 541 28.28 24.72 15.11
CA GLU A 541 29.58 25.32 15.38
C GLU A 541 30.05 26.25 14.25
N GLU A 542 29.65 25.97 13.00
CA GLU A 542 30.13 26.69 11.83
C GLU A 542 28.99 27.38 11.07
N ILE A 543 27.82 26.75 10.88
CA ILE A 543 26.72 27.37 10.11
C ILE A 543 25.88 28.34 10.95
N ARG A 544 25.57 28.05 12.22
CA ARG A 544 24.69 28.89 13.08
C ARG A 544 25.44 30.01 13.82
N LEU A 545 26.77 29.96 13.87
CA LEU A 545 27.63 30.94 14.57
C LEU A 545 28.45 31.84 13.63
N ARG A 546 28.36 31.63 12.31
CA ARG A 546 29.01 32.46 11.29
C ARG A 546 27.95 33.16 10.46
N ASP A 547 28.15 34.45 10.25
CA ASP A 547 27.38 35.23 9.28
C ASP A 547 28.19 35.32 7.98
N TYR A 548 27.83 34.50 6.98
CA TYR A 548 28.56 34.42 5.71
C TYR A 548 27.98 35.40 4.70
N ALA A 549 28.81 36.29 4.16
CA ALA A 549 28.34 37.31 3.22
C ALA A 549 27.96 36.74 1.84
N ASN A 550 28.43 35.54 1.48
CA ASN A 550 28.09 34.88 0.21
C ASN A 550 28.38 33.37 0.22
N ALA A 551 27.84 32.67 -0.80
CA ALA A 551 27.96 31.23 -0.95
C ALA A 551 29.40 30.71 -1.19
N LEU A 552 30.31 31.54 -1.74
CA LEU A 552 31.71 31.15 -1.93
C LEU A 552 32.45 31.12 -0.58
N GLU A 553 32.20 32.12 0.27
CA GLU A 553 32.73 32.20 1.64
C GLU A 553 32.22 31.04 2.50
N ALA A 554 30.91 30.78 2.48
CA ALA A 554 30.30 29.64 3.18
C ALA A 554 30.92 28.29 2.75
N ARG A 555 31.18 28.10 1.44
CA ARG A 555 31.83 26.89 0.92
C ARG A 555 33.26 26.73 1.43
N VAL A 556 34.00 27.83 1.59
CA VAL A 556 35.37 27.82 2.15
C VAL A 556 35.36 27.56 3.66
N GLY A 557 34.46 28.19 4.42
CA GLY A 557 34.30 27.97 5.86
C GLY A 557 33.94 26.52 6.21
N ILE A 558 32.88 26.01 5.59
CA ILE A 558 32.45 24.60 5.73
C ILE A 558 33.57 23.63 5.32
N GLY A 559 34.31 23.93 4.24
CA GLY A 559 35.45 23.12 3.81
C GLY A 559 36.56 23.03 4.88
N ARG A 560 36.97 24.19 5.44
CA ARG A 560 37.96 24.26 6.52
C ARG A 560 37.49 23.52 7.78
N TRP A 561 36.22 23.67 8.16
CA TRP A 561 35.67 22.97 9.31
C TRP A 561 35.66 21.46 9.13
N ILE A 562 35.35 20.96 7.92
CA ILE A 562 35.40 19.53 7.59
C ILE A 562 36.83 18.97 7.65
N ASP A 563 37.82 19.71 7.15
CA ASP A 563 39.22 19.29 7.27
C ASP A 563 39.68 19.29 8.74
N PHE A 564 39.37 20.33 9.51
CA PHE A 564 39.64 20.40 10.96
C PHE A 564 38.98 19.23 11.71
N HIS A 565 37.70 18.95 11.45
CA HIS A 565 36.98 17.82 12.06
C HIS A 565 37.65 16.47 11.75
N ASN A 566 38.09 16.26 10.51
CA ASN A 566 38.65 14.99 10.09
C ASN A 566 40.13 14.80 10.46
N ARG A 567 40.92 15.88 10.56
CA ARG A 567 42.38 15.80 10.67
C ARG A 567 42.93 16.25 12.02
N GLU A 568 42.27 17.19 12.68
CA GLU A 568 42.80 17.91 13.86
C GLU A 568 41.96 17.69 15.12
N ARG A 569 40.63 17.55 15.00
CA ARG A 569 39.75 17.32 16.15
C ARG A 569 39.88 15.89 16.68
N GLY A 570 40.40 15.76 17.89
CA GLY A 570 40.30 14.54 18.68
C GLY A 570 38.86 14.31 19.18
N HIS A 571 38.38 13.07 19.12
CA HIS A 571 37.07 12.71 19.67
C HIS A 571 37.20 11.64 20.76
N MET A 572 36.59 11.85 21.93
CA MET A 572 36.62 10.85 23.02
C MET A 572 36.05 9.48 22.60
N ALA A 573 35.10 9.44 21.65
CA ALA A 573 34.57 8.19 21.08
C ALA A 573 35.62 7.39 20.27
N PHE A 574 36.72 8.03 19.91
CA PHE A 574 37.86 7.49 19.15
C PHE A 574 39.15 7.44 20.00
N GLY A 575 39.05 7.62 21.32
CA GLY A 575 40.21 7.73 22.22
C GLY A 575 41.04 8.97 21.93
N ASP A 576 40.38 10.09 21.68
CA ASP A 576 40.93 11.41 21.33
C ASP A 576 41.78 11.44 20.04
N ARG A 577 41.65 10.40 19.21
CA ARG A 577 42.14 10.38 17.83
C ARG A 577 41.16 11.06 16.88
N THR A 578 41.68 11.49 15.73
CA THR A 578 40.90 12.12 14.66
C THR A 578 40.33 11.08 13.68
N PRO A 579 39.21 11.35 12.98
CA PRO A 579 38.59 10.41 12.04
C PRO A 579 39.55 9.94 10.94
N GLY A 580 40.33 10.85 10.37
CA GLY A 580 41.35 10.55 9.35
C GLY A 580 42.47 9.65 9.88
N ALA A 581 42.89 9.84 11.14
CA ALA A 581 43.89 9.00 11.77
C ALA A 581 43.38 7.57 12.09
N LEU A 582 42.06 7.35 12.18
CA LEU A 582 41.47 6.02 12.25
C LEU A 582 41.33 5.38 10.85
N TRP A 583 40.86 6.15 9.88
CA TRP A 583 40.71 5.68 8.49
C TRP A 583 42.04 5.19 7.90
N ALA A 584 43.11 5.98 8.07
CA ALA A 584 44.46 5.61 7.62
C ALA A 584 45.05 4.38 8.34
N ALA A 585 44.51 4.01 9.52
CA ALA A 585 45.00 2.88 10.32
C ALA A 585 44.18 1.58 10.13
N GLY A 586 43.08 1.61 9.36
CA GLY A 586 42.26 0.42 9.05
C GLY A 586 41.64 -0.30 10.27
N ALA A 587 41.56 0.38 11.42
CA ALA A 587 41.26 -0.26 12.71
C ALA A 587 39.75 -0.27 13.05
N PRO A 588 39.21 -1.35 13.65
CA PRO A 588 37.82 -1.40 14.09
C PRO A 588 37.54 -0.49 15.29
N ILE A 589 36.32 0.02 15.38
CA ILE A 589 35.87 0.99 16.39
C ILE A 589 35.92 0.38 17.80
N ALA A 590 36.66 1.01 18.71
CA ALA A 590 36.72 0.61 20.11
C ALA A 590 35.43 0.95 20.86
N GLN A 591 34.95 0.04 21.71
CA GLN A 591 33.83 0.32 22.63
C GLN A 591 34.28 1.19 23.81
N PRO A 592 33.44 2.10 24.32
CA PRO A 592 33.82 3.02 25.38
C PRO A 592 34.03 2.28 26.73
N PRO A 593 35.01 2.71 27.56
CA PRO A 593 35.32 2.02 28.80
C PRO A 593 34.26 2.23 29.89
N MET A 594 33.85 1.14 30.54
CA MET A 594 33.10 1.22 31.80
C MET A 594 33.97 1.86 32.89
N ARG A 595 33.42 2.86 33.60
CA ARG A 595 34.07 3.46 34.77
C ARG A 595 34.31 2.41 35.86
N ARG A 596 35.56 2.02 36.09
CA ARG A 596 35.98 1.32 37.33
C ARG A 596 36.49 2.34 38.36
N ARG A 597 35.96 2.27 39.58
CA ARG A 597 36.48 3.00 40.75
C ARG A 597 37.85 2.44 41.13
N ALA A 598 38.78 3.32 41.49
CA ALA A 598 40.02 2.95 42.18
C ALA A 598 39.78 2.80 43.70
N ARG A 599 40.58 1.93 44.34
CA ARG A 599 40.79 1.76 45.79
C ARG A 599 42.13 1.02 45.97
N PRO A 600 42.78 1.01 47.16
CA PRO A 600 42.28 1.46 48.46
C PRO A 600 43.20 2.43 49.25
N ALA A 601 42.64 3.00 50.33
CA ALA A 601 43.38 3.33 51.55
C ALA A 601 42.45 3.11 52.76
N CYS A 602 43.06 2.79 53.91
CA CYS A 602 42.54 2.30 55.20
C CYS A 602 41.14 2.77 55.71
N GLY A 603 40.46 1.91 56.50
CA GLY A 603 39.38 2.36 57.40
C GLY A 603 38.27 1.36 57.77
N HIS A 604 38.57 0.42 58.67
CA HIS A 604 37.73 -0.08 59.79
C HIS A 604 36.29 -0.68 59.61
N VAL A 605 36.13 -1.87 60.22
CA VAL A 605 34.95 -2.61 60.78
C VAL A 605 33.63 -2.83 60.00
N ASP A 606 33.30 -4.13 59.88
CA ASP A 606 32.04 -4.84 60.26
C ASP A 606 30.67 -4.20 59.93
N ASN A 607 29.67 -4.90 59.33
CA ASN A 607 29.22 -6.23 59.74
C ASN A 607 28.21 -6.89 58.76
N ALA A 608 28.11 -8.24 58.84
CA ALA A 608 26.95 -9.13 58.58
C ALA A 608 26.08 -9.10 57.28
N ARG A 609 26.01 -10.28 56.62
CA ARG A 609 24.80 -11.01 56.10
C ARG A 609 23.85 -10.32 55.09
N ALA A 610 23.31 -10.95 54.03
CA ALA A 610 23.40 -12.33 53.52
C ALA A 610 23.01 -12.43 52.01
N LEU A 611 23.35 -13.56 51.39
CA LEU A 611 22.74 -14.12 50.16
C LEU A 611 21.46 -14.93 50.52
N PRO A 612 20.72 -15.58 49.59
CA PRO A 612 20.59 -15.41 48.13
C PRO A 612 19.11 -15.33 47.64
N SER A 613 18.88 -15.11 46.34
CA SER A 613 18.21 -16.13 45.49
C SER A 613 17.91 -15.63 44.06
N CYS A 614 18.31 -16.44 43.09
CA CYS A 614 17.86 -16.40 41.69
C CYS A 614 18.11 -17.81 41.11
N PRO A 615 17.10 -18.53 40.59
CA PRO A 615 17.33 -19.75 39.83
C PRO A 615 17.56 -19.43 38.34
N GLN A 616 18.70 -19.87 37.81
CA GLN A 616 19.01 -19.79 36.38
C GLN A 616 18.38 -20.95 35.59
N ALA A 617 18.08 -20.72 34.32
CA ALA A 617 17.77 -21.77 33.36
C ALA A 617 19.03 -22.62 33.03
N GLN A 618 18.81 -23.90 32.72
CA GLN A 618 19.88 -24.88 32.53
C GLN A 618 20.22 -25.17 31.04
N GLN A 619 21.52 -25.42 30.85
CA GLN A 619 22.12 -26.43 29.94
C GLN A 619 22.46 -26.14 28.46
N GLN A 620 23.77 -25.90 28.28
CA GLN A 620 24.76 -26.77 27.60
C GLN A 620 24.91 -26.81 26.06
N GLN A 621 26.02 -26.20 25.63
CA GLN A 621 27.21 -26.89 25.08
C GLN A 621 27.03 -28.11 24.15
N GLN A 622 27.65 -28.05 22.96
CA GLN A 622 28.96 -28.69 22.73
C GLN A 622 29.71 -28.13 21.50
N LYS A 623 30.92 -28.64 21.24
CA LYS A 623 32.03 -27.95 20.55
C LYS A 623 32.51 -28.64 19.27
N ALA A 624 32.97 -27.79 18.33
CA ALA A 624 34.18 -27.90 17.49
C ALA A 624 34.40 -29.09 16.52
N ALA A 625 34.88 -28.77 15.31
CA ALA A 625 36.19 -29.20 14.76
C ALA A 625 36.25 -28.99 13.23
N ARG A 626 37.28 -28.25 12.81
CA ARG A 626 37.60 -27.88 11.41
C ARG A 626 38.07 -29.06 10.55
N SER A 627 37.85 -28.93 9.23
CA SER A 627 38.73 -29.35 8.10
C SER A 627 39.34 -30.77 8.10
N SER A 628 39.25 -31.55 7.02
CA SER A 628 39.80 -31.18 5.70
C SER A 628 39.56 -32.24 4.61
N LYS A 629 39.76 -31.84 3.35
CA LYS A 629 40.20 -32.64 2.19
C LYS A 629 39.44 -33.93 1.78
N SER A 630 38.72 -33.75 0.65
CA SER A 630 39.06 -34.36 -0.66
C SER A 630 38.20 -35.50 -1.25
N ARG A 631 38.07 -35.39 -2.59
CA ARG A 631 37.94 -36.45 -3.62
C ARG A 631 36.69 -37.34 -3.66
N ASN A 632 35.91 -37.06 -4.71
CA ASN A 632 35.50 -37.96 -5.81
C ASN A 632 34.71 -39.26 -5.56
N ARG A 633 33.69 -39.35 -6.44
CA ARG A 633 33.13 -40.54 -7.13
C ARG A 633 32.09 -41.43 -6.41
N VAL A 634 30.91 -41.44 -7.03
CA VAL A 634 30.22 -42.61 -7.64
C VAL A 634 30.12 -43.88 -6.80
N GLY A 635 28.89 -44.36 -6.57
CA GLY A 635 28.66 -45.74 -6.13
C GLY A 635 27.22 -46.04 -5.72
N ASP A 636 26.52 -46.75 -6.59
CA ASP A 636 25.23 -47.43 -6.45
C ASP A 636 24.67 -47.83 -5.07
N LYS A 637 23.39 -47.46 -4.87
CA LYS A 637 22.19 -48.34 -4.77
C LYS A 637 22.06 -49.46 -3.70
N PRO A 638 20.83 -49.97 -3.44
CA PRO A 638 20.44 -50.41 -2.10
C PRO A 638 19.97 -51.88 -1.97
N THR A 639 19.96 -52.36 -0.72
CA THR A 639 19.18 -53.51 -0.24
C THR A 639 18.66 -53.20 1.16
N ARG A 640 17.35 -53.14 1.46
CA ARG A 640 16.29 -54.18 1.44
C ARG A 640 16.28 -55.10 2.68
N HIS A 641 15.03 -55.40 3.09
CA HIS A 641 14.54 -56.32 4.12
C HIS A 641 14.58 -55.80 5.58
N ARG A 642 13.46 -55.65 6.32
CA ARG A 642 12.23 -56.46 6.65
C ARG A 642 12.37 -57.17 8.03
N PRO A 643 11.24 -57.54 8.71
CA PRO A 643 10.90 -56.96 10.01
C PRO A 643 10.90 -58.01 11.14
N TRP A 644 10.15 -57.74 12.22
CA TRP A 644 9.45 -58.61 13.22
C TRP A 644 9.41 -57.81 14.55
N SER A 645 8.52 -57.96 15.54
CA SER A 645 7.08 -58.30 15.73
C SER A 645 6.91 -58.76 17.20
N HIS A 646 5.69 -58.67 17.76
CA HIS A 646 5.33 -58.92 19.19
C HIS A 646 5.78 -57.80 20.16
N GLY A 647 5.05 -57.41 21.21
CA GLY A 647 3.92 -57.97 21.98
C GLY A 647 4.20 -57.63 23.45
N TRP A 648 3.28 -57.05 24.23
CA TRP A 648 2.35 -57.73 25.16
C TRP A 648 1.49 -56.69 25.93
N GLY A 649 0.42 -57.13 26.60
CA GLY A 649 -0.63 -56.30 27.23
C GLY A 649 -0.51 -55.97 28.75
N PRO A 650 -1.61 -55.56 29.42
CA PRO A 650 -1.61 -54.59 30.55
C PRO A 650 -1.95 -55.17 31.95
N PRO A 651 -1.97 -54.33 33.01
CA PRO A 651 -3.19 -54.10 33.82
C PRO A 651 -3.37 -52.63 34.34
N GLN A 652 -4.57 -52.01 34.33
CA GLN A 652 -5.62 -51.89 35.39
C GLN A 652 -5.30 -51.10 36.71
N LEU A 653 -5.94 -49.91 36.83
CA LEU A 653 -6.73 -49.26 37.94
C LEU A 653 -6.58 -49.70 39.43
N PRO A 654 -6.79 -48.80 40.46
CA PRO A 654 -8.10 -48.13 40.69
C PRO A 654 -8.21 -46.74 41.40
N VAL A 655 -9.29 -46.03 41.05
CA VAL A 655 -10.25 -45.17 41.81
C VAL A 655 -9.95 -44.69 43.25
N ARG A 656 -10.14 -43.36 43.51
CA ARG A 656 -10.92 -42.82 44.67
C ARG A 656 -11.23 -41.30 44.59
N HIS A 657 -12.42 -40.93 45.09
CA HIS A 657 -13.02 -39.61 45.40
C HIS A 657 -13.88 -39.86 46.70
N PRO A 658 -14.64 -38.90 47.31
CA PRO A 658 -14.69 -37.42 47.24
C PRO A 658 -14.72 -36.73 48.65
N ALA A 659 -14.83 -35.39 48.70
CA ALA A 659 -15.57 -34.55 49.70
C ALA A 659 -15.23 -33.06 49.44
N ASN A 660 -16.15 -32.15 49.09
CA ASN A 660 -17.21 -31.49 49.88
C ASN A 660 -16.76 -30.68 51.11
N LEU A 661 -16.85 -29.35 51.00
CA LEU A 661 -17.33 -28.45 52.06
C LEU A 661 -17.75 -27.09 51.45
N ALA A 662 -18.89 -26.55 51.90
CA ALA A 662 -19.49 -25.32 51.37
C ALA A 662 -20.00 -24.42 52.52
N ILE A 663 -19.63 -23.14 52.50
CA ILE A 663 -20.00 -22.03 53.39
C ILE A 663 -19.77 -20.72 52.56
N GLY A 664 -20.46 -19.57 52.67
CA GLY A 664 -21.59 -19.15 53.51
C GLY A 664 -21.27 -17.86 54.30
N ALA A 665 -21.83 -16.68 54.04
CA ALA A 665 -22.73 -16.24 52.97
C ALA A 665 -22.68 -14.70 52.81
N LYS A 666 -23.51 -14.16 51.89
CA LYS A 666 -24.31 -12.91 51.96
C LYS A 666 -23.83 -11.62 52.69
N ASP A 667 -24.16 -10.51 52.01
CA ASP A 667 -24.55 -9.15 52.47
C ASP A 667 -23.59 -8.06 51.96
N GLU A 668 -23.95 -7.17 51.03
CA GLU A 668 -25.07 -6.22 50.86
C GLU A 668 -24.72 -4.78 51.33
N ALA A 669 -24.87 -3.83 50.39
CA ALA A 669 -24.96 -2.37 50.51
C ALA A 669 -24.16 -1.58 51.58
N HIS A 670 -23.35 -0.59 51.14
CA HIS A 670 -23.88 0.79 51.11
C HIS A 670 -23.08 1.81 50.25
N ARG A 671 -23.71 2.97 50.04
CA ARG A 671 -23.36 4.06 49.12
C ARG A 671 -22.32 5.06 49.68
N ALA A 672 -21.72 5.82 48.74
CA ALA A 672 -21.21 7.20 48.90
C ALA A 672 -19.90 7.37 49.70
N ARG A 673 -19.05 8.40 49.48
CA ARG A 673 -19.25 9.76 48.92
C ARG A 673 -17.87 10.40 48.60
N ARG A 674 -17.78 11.27 47.57
CA ARG A 674 -16.77 12.36 47.39
C ARG A 674 -15.28 12.00 47.57
N ARG A 675 -14.45 12.08 46.54
CA ARG A 675 -14.06 13.31 45.84
C ARG A 675 -13.64 13.04 44.39
#